data_AF-A0A963ZYT7-F1
#
_entry.id   AF-A0A963ZYT7-F1
#
_cell.length_a   1.000
_cell.length_b   1.000
_cell.length_c   1.000
_cell.angle_alpha   90.00
_cell.angle_beta   90.00
_cell.angle_gamma   90.00
#
_symmetry.space_group_name_H-M   'P 1'
#
loop_
_entity.id
_entity.type
_entity.pdbx_description
1 polymer ?
#
loop_
_entity_poly.entity_id
_entity_poly.type
_entity_poly.pdbx_seq_one_letter_code
_entity_poly.pdbx_strand_id
1 'polypeptide(L)'
;MKSCLTILLIFSLTGISLLAQDPYHSNLQTFLHNQYSLPTGTWVFPNTETGVLTADIHYGNVSKLTQTVSGQDFTKMAQLTVTGVSGPQWNTGYILKTTLTVNAGDVLLLVVWMRSASPDGKVTVVMENSTTYAPEFTLEYPLQTEWQQYMIPFKASSSFAAGNLDVAFQLNWLSQTVQIGGLAMLNYGSSVDIAALPRLIRNEQYTGYEADAPWRAEAAERIAQIRMADLRVRVVDQQGAPVPGAEVEVNMLKHEFGFGSAIIAGKIAGNGNQDPVYESKLLNLDGNGHGFNQIVFENDTKWNAWEQNWFGTTPAQKVQAVQWLLDRGIQVRGHTLLWPSWGNMPSDLQNNQNSPSYLLDRVRNHIQDIVAYPGIQGKISDWDVLNEISVLNDLANAMQGSPGYPTGREIYADAFNKLLEVDPQAVTYINDYTTFGNGHVRGQLDILKGYIQEIENAGIEPDGVGFQAHIAAMPTSIPEVYDILTDFHNTFNTRAKITEFDMHPMIDDQLAARYLEDFFSICFSHESVDAILMWGFWDGAHWFGNAPLFNQDWSLKPAGEAFMNLVFNRWWTTGTGPTGPDGAYSIRGFKGDYEVRVTCGDQVYTQTATLSNDEEVTVVCSLATATAEPDGGMKIRTYPNPAGNEITVEWQGQSGGELRISGMNGQTSVRRRLAPGKNILPIDLPAGLYQLSAFDPETGRRWTQKLAVIR
;
A
#
# COMPACT_ATOMS: atom_id res chain seq x y z
N MET A 1 62.37 -49.45 -61.22
CA MET A 1 61.14 -49.19 -61.99
C MET A 1 59.95 -49.52 -61.11
N LYS A 2 59.01 -48.57 -60.96
CA LYS A 2 57.53 -48.77 -60.92
C LYS A 2 56.97 -49.66 -59.78
N SER A 3 56.00 -49.29 -58.95
CA SER A 3 54.97 -48.25 -59.03
C SER A 3 54.32 -48.01 -57.65
N CYS A 4 54.04 -46.74 -57.33
CA CYS A 4 52.91 -46.34 -56.50
C CYS A 4 51.61 -46.58 -57.26
N LEU A 5 50.53 -46.98 -56.57
CA LEU A 5 49.17 -46.63 -57.03
C LEU A 5 48.25 -46.31 -55.86
N THR A 6 47.90 -45.03 -55.88
CA THR A 6 46.98 -44.19 -55.10
C THR A 6 45.58 -44.78 -54.92
N ILE A 7 45.07 -44.70 -53.68
CA ILE A 7 43.65 -44.81 -53.34
C ILE A 7 43.02 -43.42 -53.54
N LEU A 8 42.03 -43.33 -54.42
CA LEU A 8 41.25 -42.12 -54.69
C LEU A 8 40.06 -42.09 -53.73
N LEU A 9 40.11 -41.22 -52.71
CA LEU A 9 38.94 -40.91 -51.87
C LEU A 9 38.11 -39.83 -52.58
N ILE A 10 36.87 -40.18 -52.95
CA ILE A 10 35.87 -39.25 -53.45
C ILE A 10 35.30 -38.50 -52.24
N PHE A 11 35.62 -37.21 -52.11
CA PHE A 11 34.93 -36.31 -51.19
C PHE A 11 33.57 -35.93 -51.78
N SER A 12 32.48 -36.42 -51.18
CA SER A 12 31.16 -35.83 -51.34
C SER A 12 31.09 -34.57 -50.48
N LEU A 13 31.29 -33.39 -51.09
CA LEU A 13 30.90 -32.12 -50.50
C LEU A 13 29.37 -32.04 -50.47
N THR A 14 28.76 -32.40 -49.35
CA THR A 14 27.45 -31.84 -48.98
C THR A 14 27.69 -30.44 -48.44
N GLY A 15 27.59 -29.45 -49.32
CA GLY A 15 27.57 -28.04 -48.92
C GLY A 15 26.34 -27.79 -48.04
N ILE A 16 26.56 -27.74 -46.73
CA ILE A 16 25.63 -27.07 -45.81
C ILE A 16 25.75 -25.59 -46.19
N SER A 17 24.76 -25.07 -46.91
CA SER A 17 24.60 -23.62 -47.03
C SER A 17 24.31 -23.09 -45.63
N LEU A 18 25.34 -22.54 -44.98
CA LEU A 18 25.13 -21.55 -43.93
C LEU A 18 24.35 -20.43 -44.60
N LEU A 19 23.03 -20.38 -44.39
CA LEU A 19 22.23 -19.23 -44.79
C LEU A 19 22.85 -18.02 -44.08
N ALA A 20 23.22 -17.00 -44.85
CA ALA A 20 23.69 -15.75 -44.28
C ALA A 20 22.61 -15.16 -43.36
N GLN A 21 23.03 -14.54 -42.26
CA GLN A 21 22.16 -13.77 -41.38
C GLN A 21 21.36 -12.76 -42.22
N ASP A 22 20.08 -12.61 -41.92
CA ASP A 22 19.22 -11.72 -42.71
C ASP A 22 19.36 -10.23 -42.30
N PRO A 23 18.79 -9.30 -43.08
CA PRO A 23 18.88 -7.88 -42.77
C PRO A 23 18.30 -7.50 -41.42
N TYR A 24 17.17 -8.09 -41.00
CA TYR A 24 16.53 -7.78 -39.72
C TYR A 24 17.47 -8.06 -38.55
N HIS A 25 18.03 -9.29 -38.48
CA HIS A 25 18.92 -9.67 -37.39
C HIS A 25 20.22 -8.86 -37.39
N SER A 26 20.77 -8.58 -38.58
CA SER A 26 22.00 -7.77 -38.71
C SER A 26 21.77 -6.32 -38.24
N ASN A 27 20.64 -5.74 -38.62
CA ASN A 27 20.25 -4.39 -38.21
C ASN A 27 19.94 -4.32 -36.72
N LEU A 28 19.28 -5.33 -36.15
CA LEU A 28 19.00 -5.39 -34.71
C LEU A 28 20.29 -5.40 -33.88
N GLN A 29 21.28 -6.24 -34.23
CA GLN A 29 22.57 -6.22 -33.55
C GLN A 29 23.28 -4.87 -33.67
N THR A 30 23.23 -4.25 -34.86
CA THR A 30 23.81 -2.92 -35.08
C THR A 30 23.11 -1.85 -34.24
N PHE A 31 21.78 -1.89 -34.15
CA PHE A 31 20.99 -1.01 -33.30
C PHE A 31 21.36 -1.17 -31.82
N LEU A 32 21.41 -2.41 -31.32
CA LEU A 32 21.76 -2.71 -29.93
C LEU A 32 23.19 -2.24 -29.59
N HIS A 33 24.13 -2.42 -30.52
CA HIS A 33 25.48 -1.91 -30.36
C HIS A 33 25.52 -0.37 -30.33
N ASN A 34 24.89 0.29 -31.29
CA ASN A 34 24.97 1.74 -31.43
C ASN A 34 24.20 2.51 -30.35
N GLN A 35 23.04 2.01 -29.93
CA GLN A 35 22.17 2.70 -28.97
C GLN A 35 22.50 2.34 -27.52
N TYR A 36 22.87 1.10 -27.25
CA TYR A 36 23.06 0.58 -25.89
C TYR A 36 24.50 0.15 -25.60
N SER A 37 25.43 0.36 -26.54
CA SER A 37 26.84 -0.04 -26.41
C SER A 37 27.02 -1.54 -26.11
N LEU A 38 26.07 -2.36 -26.53
CA LEU A 38 26.10 -3.80 -26.27
C LEU A 38 27.13 -4.50 -27.17
N PRO A 39 27.85 -5.53 -26.66
CA PRO A 39 28.71 -6.37 -27.49
C PRO A 39 27.86 -7.24 -28.44
N THR A 40 28.51 -7.96 -29.35
CA THR A 40 27.82 -8.94 -30.20
C THR A 40 27.33 -10.11 -29.35
N GLY A 41 26.00 -10.22 -29.17
CA GLY A 41 25.37 -11.37 -28.52
C GLY A 41 25.27 -12.60 -29.43
N THR A 42 25.09 -13.77 -28.84
CA THR A 42 24.89 -15.04 -29.57
C THR A 42 23.40 -15.30 -29.79
N TRP A 43 22.98 -15.61 -31.02
CA TRP A 43 21.58 -15.91 -31.32
C TRP A 43 21.14 -17.24 -30.71
N VAL A 44 20.07 -17.21 -29.91
CA VAL A 44 19.48 -18.40 -29.27
C VAL A 44 18.35 -19.01 -30.11
N PHE A 45 17.84 -18.24 -31.07
CA PHE A 45 16.95 -18.70 -32.14
C PHE A 45 17.70 -18.68 -33.48
N PRO A 46 17.13 -19.28 -34.55
CA PRO A 46 17.68 -19.08 -35.89
C PRO A 46 17.84 -17.58 -36.20
N ASN A 47 18.94 -17.19 -36.83
CA ASN A 47 19.28 -15.80 -37.12
C ASN A 47 18.69 -15.30 -38.47
N THR A 48 17.54 -15.87 -38.85
CA THR A 48 16.75 -15.42 -40.00
C THR A 48 15.27 -15.50 -39.66
N GLU A 49 14.47 -14.53 -40.12
CA GLU A 49 13.02 -14.47 -39.97
C GLU A 49 12.34 -15.74 -40.50
N THR A 50 12.84 -16.27 -41.63
CA THR A 50 12.31 -17.54 -42.19
C THR A 50 12.66 -18.72 -41.30
N GLY A 51 13.87 -18.77 -40.73
CA GLY A 51 14.28 -19.82 -39.81
C GLY A 51 13.44 -19.82 -38.53
N VAL A 52 13.23 -18.65 -37.94
CA VAL A 52 12.36 -18.43 -36.76
C VAL A 52 10.95 -18.94 -37.03
N LEU A 53 10.33 -18.51 -38.14
CA LEU A 53 8.97 -18.88 -38.54
C LEU A 53 8.83 -20.30 -39.12
N THR A 54 9.91 -21.07 -39.17
CA THR A 54 9.88 -22.50 -39.53
C THR A 54 10.13 -23.39 -38.30
N ALA A 55 10.82 -22.86 -37.29
CA ALA A 55 11.16 -23.57 -36.05
C ALA A 55 10.07 -23.48 -34.97
N ASP A 56 9.06 -22.64 -35.17
CA ASP A 56 7.96 -22.46 -34.23
C ASP A 56 6.98 -23.63 -34.21
N ILE A 57 6.25 -23.73 -33.11
CA ILE A 57 5.23 -24.73 -32.87
C ILE A 57 3.96 -23.99 -32.46
N HIS A 58 2.80 -24.38 -32.98
CA HIS A 58 1.51 -23.89 -32.48
C HIS A 58 0.64 -25.07 -32.04
N TYR A 59 -0.24 -24.85 -31.06
CA TYR A 59 -1.07 -25.89 -30.46
C TYR A 59 -2.40 -25.31 -29.94
N GLY A 60 -3.38 -26.19 -29.74
CA GLY A 60 -4.73 -25.79 -29.34
C GLY A 60 -5.56 -25.24 -30.50
N ASN A 61 -6.52 -24.37 -30.21
CA ASN A 61 -7.49 -23.87 -31.19
C ASN A 61 -6.99 -22.66 -32.00
N VAL A 62 -5.74 -22.72 -32.45
CA VAL A 62 -5.07 -21.66 -33.22
C VAL A 62 -4.62 -22.16 -34.58
N SER A 63 -4.85 -21.37 -35.62
CA SER A 63 -4.25 -21.56 -36.94
C SER A 63 -3.16 -20.51 -37.17
N LYS A 64 -2.03 -20.93 -37.74
CA LYS A 64 -0.93 -20.03 -38.14
C LYS A 64 -0.93 -19.81 -39.66
N LEU A 65 -0.75 -18.55 -40.07
CA LEU A 65 -0.41 -18.17 -41.44
C LEU A 65 0.83 -17.26 -41.44
N THR A 66 1.88 -17.65 -42.17
CA THR A 66 3.05 -16.78 -42.41
C THR A 66 2.73 -15.78 -43.51
N GLN A 67 3.01 -14.50 -43.27
CA GLN A 67 2.78 -13.42 -44.24
C GLN A 67 3.98 -12.49 -44.34
N THR A 68 4.04 -11.74 -45.44
CA THR A 68 4.97 -10.62 -45.61
C THR A 68 4.35 -9.36 -45.01
N VAL A 69 5.16 -8.55 -44.34
CA VAL A 69 4.78 -7.24 -43.82
C VAL A 69 5.70 -6.17 -44.40
N SER A 70 5.17 -4.96 -44.59
CA SER A 70 5.92 -3.81 -45.10
C SER A 70 5.87 -2.65 -44.11
N GLY A 71 6.89 -1.78 -44.13
CA GLY A 71 6.94 -0.61 -43.26
C GLY A 71 7.33 -0.91 -41.82
N GLN A 72 7.88 -2.10 -41.56
CA GLN A 72 8.47 -2.52 -40.29
C GLN A 72 9.94 -2.89 -40.51
N ASP A 73 10.72 -2.97 -39.43
CA ASP A 73 12.13 -3.40 -39.49
C ASP A 73 12.29 -4.87 -39.93
N PHE A 74 11.25 -5.67 -39.73
CA PHE A 74 11.11 -7.06 -40.14
C PHE A 74 10.18 -7.17 -41.35
N THR A 75 10.34 -8.21 -42.16
CA THR A 75 9.61 -8.42 -43.42
C THR A 75 8.62 -9.58 -43.39
N LYS A 76 8.66 -10.43 -42.35
CA LYS A 76 7.81 -11.61 -42.20
C LYS A 76 7.18 -11.66 -40.81
N MET A 77 5.95 -12.15 -40.74
CA MET A 77 5.21 -12.33 -39.49
C MET A 77 4.42 -13.64 -39.48
N ALA A 78 4.11 -14.11 -38.27
CA ALA A 78 3.10 -15.13 -38.01
C ALA A 78 1.78 -14.44 -37.65
N GLN A 79 0.72 -14.71 -38.42
CA GLN A 79 -0.65 -14.41 -38.03
C GLN A 79 -1.26 -15.63 -37.36
N LEU A 80 -1.70 -15.47 -36.12
CA LEU A 80 -2.24 -16.50 -35.25
C LEU A 80 -3.72 -16.20 -35.00
N THR A 81 -4.61 -17.03 -35.53
CA THR A 81 -6.06 -16.86 -35.38
C THR A 81 -6.62 -17.91 -34.44
N VAL A 82 -7.11 -17.47 -33.28
CA VAL A 82 -7.78 -18.29 -32.26
C VAL A 82 -9.27 -18.31 -32.55
N THR A 83 -9.82 -19.50 -32.78
CA THR A 83 -11.23 -19.66 -33.23
C THR A 83 -12.19 -20.04 -32.11
N GLY A 84 -11.69 -20.44 -30.95
CA GLY A 84 -12.49 -20.79 -29.79
C GLY A 84 -11.63 -20.88 -28.54
N VAL A 85 -12.26 -20.61 -27.39
CA VAL A 85 -11.57 -20.49 -26.11
C VAL A 85 -12.25 -21.35 -25.05
N SER A 86 -11.46 -22.18 -24.37
CA SER A 86 -11.92 -23.01 -23.25
C SER A 86 -10.77 -23.36 -22.31
N GLY A 87 -11.01 -23.27 -21.00
CA GLY A 87 -10.00 -23.56 -19.98
C GLY A 87 -8.95 -22.44 -19.82
N PRO A 88 -7.79 -22.74 -19.21
CA PRO A 88 -6.76 -21.76 -18.90
C PRO A 88 -6.07 -21.16 -20.14
N GLN A 89 -5.36 -20.06 -19.95
CA GLN A 89 -4.72 -19.27 -21.01
C GLN A 89 -3.68 -20.07 -21.83
N TRP A 90 -3.03 -21.07 -21.22
CA TRP A 90 -2.01 -21.91 -21.84
C TRP A 90 -2.56 -23.08 -22.67
N ASN A 91 -3.89 -23.22 -22.85
CA ASN A 91 -4.45 -24.31 -23.66
C ASN A 91 -4.28 -24.09 -25.19
N THR A 92 -4.06 -22.86 -25.62
CA THR A 92 -3.87 -22.48 -27.03
C THR A 92 -2.68 -21.53 -27.10
N GLY A 93 -1.70 -21.81 -27.97
CA GLY A 93 -0.50 -20.98 -28.02
C GLY A 93 0.46 -21.25 -29.17
N TYR A 94 1.57 -20.51 -29.13
CA TYR A 94 2.66 -20.50 -30.10
C TYR A 94 4.00 -20.52 -29.34
N ILE A 95 4.94 -21.39 -29.70
CA ILE A 95 6.18 -21.64 -28.95
C ILE A 95 7.37 -21.59 -29.89
N LEU A 96 8.46 -20.98 -29.43
CA LEU A 96 9.81 -21.24 -29.93
C LEU A 96 10.68 -21.87 -28.86
N LYS A 97 11.49 -22.86 -29.26
CA LYS A 97 12.47 -23.51 -28.39
C LYS A 97 13.86 -22.95 -28.63
N THR A 98 14.66 -22.83 -27.59
CA THR A 98 16.06 -22.42 -27.73
C THR A 98 16.85 -23.43 -28.58
N THR A 99 17.75 -22.96 -29.44
CA THR A 99 18.61 -23.84 -30.25
C THR A 99 19.98 -24.07 -29.63
N LEU A 100 20.30 -23.33 -28.56
CA LEU A 100 21.56 -23.39 -27.82
C LEU A 100 21.29 -23.62 -26.34
N THR A 101 22.31 -24.13 -25.65
CA THR A 101 22.33 -24.20 -24.18
C THR A 101 22.30 -22.78 -23.60
N VAL A 102 21.47 -22.59 -22.58
CA VAL A 102 21.44 -21.39 -21.72
C VAL A 102 21.91 -21.82 -20.35
N ASN A 103 22.91 -21.16 -19.79
CA ASN A 103 23.43 -21.49 -18.47
C ASN A 103 22.77 -20.63 -17.39
N ALA A 104 22.65 -21.16 -16.18
CA ALA A 104 22.26 -20.38 -15.02
C ALA A 104 23.17 -19.14 -14.89
N GLY A 105 22.56 -17.97 -14.76
CA GLY A 105 23.22 -16.68 -14.67
C GLY A 105 23.52 -16.00 -16.02
N ASP A 106 23.27 -16.65 -17.16
CA ASP A 106 23.34 -16.00 -18.47
C ASP A 106 22.35 -14.83 -18.52
N VAL A 107 22.78 -13.71 -19.13
CA VAL A 107 21.96 -12.52 -19.37
C VAL A 107 21.49 -12.54 -20.82
N LEU A 108 20.18 -12.48 -21.02
CA LEU A 108 19.54 -12.64 -22.32
C LEU A 108 18.56 -11.50 -22.62
N LEU A 109 18.36 -11.24 -23.91
CA LEU A 109 17.39 -10.27 -24.41
C LEU A 109 16.45 -10.92 -25.43
N LEU A 110 15.17 -11.01 -25.09
CA LEU A 110 14.11 -11.35 -26.04
C LEU A 110 13.61 -10.06 -26.72
N VAL A 111 13.62 -10.05 -28.06
CA VAL A 111 13.05 -8.99 -28.88
C VAL A 111 11.89 -9.57 -29.66
N VAL A 112 10.73 -8.93 -29.58
CA VAL A 112 9.54 -9.36 -30.33
C VAL A 112 8.68 -8.16 -30.66
N TRP A 113 8.04 -8.19 -31.84
CA TRP A 113 6.99 -7.27 -32.20
C TRP A 113 5.65 -7.97 -32.15
N MET A 114 4.65 -7.35 -31.53
CA MET A 114 3.31 -7.91 -31.42
C MET A 114 2.26 -6.85 -31.71
N ARG A 115 1.13 -7.30 -32.27
CA ARG A 115 -0.11 -6.55 -32.34
C ARG A 115 -1.31 -7.48 -32.44
N SER A 116 -2.49 -6.93 -32.23
CA SER A 116 -3.76 -7.62 -32.45
C SER A 116 -4.53 -7.03 -33.63
N ALA A 117 -5.40 -7.82 -34.25
CA ALA A 117 -6.35 -7.32 -35.25
C ALA A 117 -7.51 -6.52 -34.62
N SER A 118 -7.72 -6.66 -33.31
CA SER A 118 -8.76 -6.00 -32.51
C SER A 118 -8.15 -5.31 -31.28
N PRO A 119 -8.77 -4.25 -30.75
CA PRO A 119 -8.25 -3.51 -29.60
C PRO A 119 -8.19 -4.35 -28.31
N ASP A 120 -9.01 -5.39 -28.19
CA ASP A 120 -9.07 -6.22 -26.97
C ASP A 120 -8.07 -7.40 -26.98
N GLY A 121 -7.10 -7.40 -27.91
CA GLY A 121 -6.17 -8.52 -28.03
C GLY A 121 -5.37 -8.74 -26.75
N LYS A 122 -5.06 -10.00 -26.43
CA LYS A 122 -4.35 -10.36 -25.21
C LYS A 122 -3.43 -11.57 -25.41
N VAL A 123 -2.21 -11.47 -24.93
CA VAL A 123 -1.22 -12.55 -24.97
C VAL A 123 -0.45 -12.64 -23.66
N THR A 124 -0.23 -13.85 -23.16
CA THR A 124 0.75 -14.07 -22.08
C THR A 124 2.03 -14.59 -22.70
N VAL A 125 3.13 -13.85 -22.53
CA VAL A 125 4.48 -14.26 -22.91
C VAL A 125 5.13 -14.93 -21.71
N VAL A 126 5.44 -16.21 -21.85
CA VAL A 126 6.07 -17.01 -20.80
C VAL A 126 7.38 -17.54 -21.32
N MET A 127 8.41 -17.46 -20.49
CA MET A 127 9.63 -18.21 -20.71
C MET A 127 9.72 -19.30 -19.66
N GLU A 128 9.83 -20.56 -20.07
CA GLU A 128 9.68 -21.69 -19.14
C GLU A 128 10.49 -22.92 -19.54
N ASN A 129 10.80 -23.76 -18.56
CA ASN A 129 11.36 -25.07 -18.80
C ASN A 129 10.40 -25.91 -19.66
N SER A 130 10.87 -26.42 -20.80
CA SER A 130 10.02 -27.17 -21.74
C SER A 130 9.43 -28.48 -21.20
N THR A 131 9.89 -28.95 -20.03
CA THR A 131 9.45 -30.21 -19.41
C THR A 131 8.67 -29.98 -18.13
N THR A 132 9.18 -29.12 -17.24
CA THR A 132 8.53 -28.86 -15.95
C THR A 132 7.54 -27.70 -15.99
N TYR A 133 7.57 -26.88 -17.05
CA TYR A 133 6.80 -25.64 -17.17
C TYR A 133 7.09 -24.64 -16.04
N ALA A 134 8.22 -24.80 -15.36
CA ALA A 134 8.68 -23.83 -14.38
C ALA A 134 9.07 -22.54 -15.11
N PRO A 135 8.44 -21.39 -14.80
CA PRO A 135 8.69 -20.15 -15.53
C PRO A 135 9.98 -19.47 -15.04
N GLU A 136 10.74 -18.92 -15.98
CA GLU A 136 11.76 -17.88 -15.76
C GLU A 136 11.09 -16.51 -15.64
N PHE A 137 10.05 -16.25 -16.43
CA PHE A 137 9.15 -15.10 -16.26
C PHE A 137 7.80 -15.35 -16.93
N THR A 138 6.79 -14.58 -16.53
CA THR A 138 5.46 -14.52 -17.13
C THR A 138 5.04 -13.07 -17.25
N LEU A 139 4.68 -12.63 -18.46
CA LEU A 139 4.25 -11.25 -18.75
C LEU A 139 2.96 -11.27 -19.56
N GLU A 140 1.94 -10.58 -19.07
CA GLU A 140 0.63 -10.53 -19.70
C GLU A 140 0.40 -9.19 -20.39
N TYR A 141 0.15 -9.23 -21.70
CA TYR A 141 0.06 -8.05 -22.54
C TYR A 141 -1.35 -7.84 -23.07
N PRO A 142 -2.01 -6.70 -22.74
CA PRO A 142 -2.99 -6.14 -23.65
C PRO A 142 -2.27 -5.71 -24.94
N LEU A 143 -2.82 -6.11 -26.08
CA LEU A 143 -2.24 -5.86 -27.39
C LEU A 143 -2.95 -4.72 -28.09
N GLN A 144 -2.16 -3.82 -28.65
CA GLN A 144 -2.64 -2.72 -29.48
C GLN A 144 -2.89 -3.17 -30.93
N THR A 145 -3.68 -2.41 -31.68
CA THR A 145 -3.86 -2.63 -33.13
C THR A 145 -2.65 -2.21 -33.97
N GLU A 146 -1.82 -1.32 -33.42
CA GLU A 146 -0.55 -0.91 -33.99
C GLU A 146 0.59 -1.83 -33.51
N TRP A 147 1.60 -2.02 -34.38
CA TRP A 147 2.79 -2.79 -34.03
C TRP A 147 3.52 -2.16 -32.86
N GLN A 148 3.72 -2.93 -31.79
CA GLN A 148 4.55 -2.56 -30.66
C GLN A 148 5.77 -3.46 -30.60
N GLN A 149 6.94 -2.86 -30.37
CA GLN A 149 8.16 -3.59 -30.06
C GLN A 149 8.26 -3.83 -28.57
N TYR A 150 8.72 -5.02 -28.21
CA TYR A 150 9.03 -5.44 -26.86
C TYR A 150 10.48 -5.89 -26.78
N MET A 151 11.18 -5.43 -25.75
CA MET A 151 12.57 -5.80 -25.42
C MET A 151 12.59 -6.24 -23.96
N ILE A 152 12.67 -7.55 -23.75
CA ILE A 152 12.48 -8.20 -22.45
C ILE A 152 13.83 -8.79 -22.02
N PRO A 153 14.59 -8.08 -21.17
CA PRO A 153 15.81 -8.61 -20.59
C PRO A 153 15.48 -9.55 -19.44
N PHE A 154 16.23 -10.65 -19.31
CA PHE A 154 16.16 -11.51 -18.14
C PHE A 154 17.51 -12.18 -17.87
N LYS A 155 17.67 -12.69 -16.66
CA LYS A 155 18.82 -13.48 -16.24
C LYS A 155 18.34 -14.88 -15.90
N ALA A 156 18.89 -15.90 -16.57
CA ALA A 156 18.44 -17.28 -16.37
C ALA A 156 18.68 -17.74 -14.93
N SER A 157 17.65 -18.22 -14.26
CA SER A 157 17.72 -18.75 -12.89
C SER A 157 18.38 -20.15 -12.86
N SER A 158 18.21 -20.89 -13.95
CA SER A 158 18.62 -22.28 -14.11
C SER A 158 19.36 -22.52 -15.43
N SER A 159 20.03 -23.67 -15.54
CA SER A 159 20.67 -24.10 -16.79
C SER A 159 19.72 -24.97 -17.61
N PHE A 160 19.62 -24.68 -18.90
CA PHE A 160 18.78 -25.36 -19.88
C PHE A 160 19.62 -25.87 -21.04
N ALA A 161 19.54 -27.16 -21.35
CA ALA A 161 20.09 -27.69 -22.58
C ALA A 161 19.39 -27.06 -23.80
N ALA A 162 20.04 -27.11 -24.97
CA ALA A 162 19.41 -26.72 -26.23
C ALA A 162 18.06 -27.47 -26.41
N GLY A 163 16.99 -26.72 -26.65
CA GLY A 163 15.63 -27.23 -26.84
C GLY A 163 14.80 -27.38 -25.55
N ASN A 164 15.38 -27.10 -24.38
CA ASN A 164 14.74 -27.27 -23.07
C ASN A 164 14.27 -25.96 -22.40
N LEU A 165 14.36 -24.84 -23.12
CA LEU A 165 13.76 -23.57 -22.71
C LEU A 165 12.81 -23.10 -23.82
N ASP A 166 11.56 -22.85 -23.44
CA ASP A 166 10.48 -22.41 -24.33
C ASP A 166 10.23 -20.92 -24.15
N VAL A 167 10.03 -20.21 -25.27
CA VAL A 167 9.35 -18.92 -25.30
C VAL A 167 7.96 -19.15 -25.85
N ALA A 168 6.98 -19.16 -24.95
CA ALA A 168 5.58 -19.43 -25.22
C ALA A 168 4.76 -18.13 -25.26
N PHE A 169 3.88 -18.04 -26.25
CA PHE A 169 2.85 -17.03 -26.39
C PHE A 169 1.51 -17.74 -26.20
N GLN A 170 0.92 -17.56 -25.03
CA GLN A 170 -0.34 -18.18 -24.61
C GLN A 170 -1.50 -17.26 -25.03
N LEU A 171 -2.43 -17.80 -25.82
CA LEU A 171 -3.40 -17.03 -26.62
C LEU A 171 -4.86 -17.36 -26.26
N ASN A 172 -5.11 -18.28 -25.32
CA ASN A 172 -6.46 -18.76 -24.97
C ASN A 172 -7.24 -17.79 -24.06
N TRP A 173 -7.06 -16.48 -24.28
CA TRP A 173 -7.80 -15.42 -23.60
C TRP A 173 -9.13 -15.15 -24.29
N LEU A 174 -9.09 -14.90 -25.60
CA LEU A 174 -10.21 -14.49 -26.42
C LEU A 174 -10.17 -15.19 -27.78
N SER A 175 -11.31 -15.22 -28.46
CA SER A 175 -11.30 -15.49 -29.90
C SER A 175 -10.73 -14.25 -30.58
N GLN A 176 -9.49 -14.34 -31.05
CA GLN A 176 -8.70 -13.18 -31.45
C GLN A 176 -7.76 -13.52 -32.60
N THR A 177 -7.22 -12.49 -33.25
CA THR A 177 -6.12 -12.65 -34.21
C THR A 177 -4.94 -11.82 -33.74
N VAL A 178 -3.85 -12.50 -33.40
CA VAL A 178 -2.58 -11.92 -32.95
C VAL A 178 -1.56 -12.05 -34.06
N GLN A 179 -0.75 -11.02 -34.27
CA GLN A 179 0.34 -11.02 -35.23
C GLN A 179 1.66 -10.82 -34.49
N ILE A 180 2.63 -11.70 -34.78
CA ILE A 180 3.97 -11.70 -34.17
C ILE A 180 5.02 -11.60 -35.28
N GLY A 181 5.96 -10.69 -35.13
CA GLY A 181 7.07 -10.51 -36.07
C GLY A 181 8.34 -10.08 -35.34
N GLY A 182 9.46 -10.01 -36.08
CA GLY A 182 10.75 -9.61 -35.52
C GLY A 182 11.15 -10.37 -34.24
N LEU A 183 10.81 -11.67 -34.16
CA LEU A 183 11.09 -12.48 -32.99
C LEU A 183 12.55 -12.93 -33.02
N ALA A 184 13.34 -12.47 -32.04
CA ALA A 184 14.75 -12.79 -31.92
C ALA A 184 15.16 -12.87 -30.45
N MET A 185 16.20 -13.66 -30.13
CA MET A 185 16.74 -13.74 -28.77
C MET A 185 18.25 -13.82 -28.79
N LEU A 186 18.90 -12.97 -27.99
CA LEU A 186 20.36 -12.93 -27.83
C LEU A 186 20.76 -13.38 -26.42
N ASN A 187 21.82 -14.17 -26.34
CA ASN A 187 22.52 -14.52 -25.11
C ASN A 187 23.85 -13.76 -25.04
N TYR A 188 24.04 -12.98 -23.98
CA TYR A 188 25.26 -12.21 -23.67
C TYR A 188 26.14 -12.91 -22.62
N GLY A 189 25.71 -14.06 -22.11
CA GLY A 189 26.37 -14.79 -21.03
C GLY A 189 26.50 -13.91 -19.79
N SER A 190 27.66 -13.96 -19.14
CA SER A 190 27.99 -13.10 -18.00
C SER A 190 28.73 -11.80 -18.39
N SER A 191 28.81 -11.47 -19.69
CA SER A 191 29.63 -10.35 -20.18
C SER A 191 28.94 -8.99 -20.08
N VAL A 192 27.63 -8.97 -19.85
CA VAL A 192 26.78 -7.78 -19.79
C VAL A 192 25.99 -7.83 -18.50
N ASP A 193 25.94 -6.71 -17.78
CA ASP A 193 24.99 -6.55 -16.67
C ASP A 193 23.58 -6.40 -17.24
N ILE A 194 22.58 -7.08 -16.66
CA ILE A 194 21.20 -6.98 -17.08
C ILE A 194 20.69 -5.52 -17.08
N ALA A 195 21.20 -4.68 -16.18
CA ALA A 195 20.86 -3.26 -16.11
C ALA A 195 21.31 -2.46 -17.35
N ALA A 196 22.25 -2.98 -18.14
CA ALA A 196 22.71 -2.36 -19.39
C ALA A 196 21.83 -2.74 -20.60
N LEU A 197 20.96 -3.75 -20.47
CA LEU A 197 20.07 -4.14 -21.55
C LEU A 197 18.89 -3.17 -21.70
N PRO A 198 18.43 -2.90 -22.93
CA PRO A 198 17.19 -2.15 -23.12
C PRO A 198 16.00 -2.89 -22.52
N ARG A 199 15.09 -2.10 -21.96
CA ARG A 199 13.90 -2.59 -21.30
C ARG A 199 12.68 -1.88 -21.85
N LEU A 200 12.00 -2.54 -22.78
CA LEU A 200 10.80 -2.04 -23.43
C LEU A 200 9.68 -3.05 -23.18
N ILE A 201 9.27 -3.16 -21.93
CA ILE A 201 8.24 -4.13 -21.53
C ILE A 201 6.83 -3.54 -21.56
N ARG A 202 6.64 -2.24 -21.79
CA ARG A 202 5.32 -1.61 -21.97
C ARG A 202 4.35 -1.76 -20.78
N ASN A 203 4.87 -1.92 -19.57
CA ASN A 203 4.03 -2.01 -18.37
C ASN A 203 3.54 -0.63 -17.89
N GLU A 204 4.05 0.45 -18.47
CA GLU A 204 3.64 1.82 -18.19
C GLU A 204 2.24 2.19 -18.73
N GLN A 205 1.65 1.33 -19.56
CA GLN A 205 0.37 1.55 -20.25
C GLN A 205 -0.74 0.60 -19.76
N TYR A 206 -0.87 0.42 -18.45
CA TYR A 206 -1.99 -0.35 -17.88
C TYR A 206 -3.32 0.39 -18.11
N THR A 207 -4.40 -0.32 -18.44
CA THR A 207 -5.69 0.30 -18.74
C THR A 207 -6.19 1.15 -17.56
N GLY A 208 -6.47 2.44 -17.83
CA GLY A 208 -6.87 3.43 -16.83
C GLY A 208 -5.75 4.37 -16.37
N TYR A 209 -4.53 4.23 -16.89
CA TYR A 209 -3.40 5.11 -16.56
C TYR A 209 -3.54 6.55 -17.06
N GLU A 210 -4.48 6.83 -17.98
CA GLU A 210 -4.66 8.13 -18.60
C GLU A 210 -5.00 9.21 -17.56
N ALA A 211 -4.48 10.43 -17.77
CA ALA A 211 -4.71 11.54 -16.85
C ALA A 211 -6.20 11.95 -16.78
N ASP A 212 -6.94 11.75 -17.87
CA ASP A 212 -8.37 12.00 -18.03
C ASP A 212 -9.23 10.71 -17.98
N ALA A 213 -8.67 9.60 -17.49
CA ALA A 213 -9.41 8.36 -17.33
C ALA A 213 -10.69 8.59 -16.47
N PRO A 214 -11.90 8.20 -16.95
CA PRO A 214 -13.17 8.53 -16.30
C PRO A 214 -13.26 8.09 -14.83
N TRP A 215 -12.67 6.93 -14.50
CA TRP A 215 -12.72 6.35 -13.16
C TRP A 215 -12.19 7.31 -12.07
N ARG A 216 -11.30 8.25 -12.42
CA ARG A 216 -10.70 9.20 -11.47
C ARG A 216 -11.73 10.17 -10.89
N ALA A 217 -12.59 10.71 -11.75
CA ALA A 217 -13.65 11.63 -11.33
C ALA A 217 -14.70 10.87 -10.50
N GLU A 218 -15.08 9.68 -10.95
CA GLU A 218 -16.02 8.81 -10.24
C GLU A 218 -15.48 8.38 -8.87
N ALA A 219 -14.18 8.06 -8.78
CA ALA A 219 -13.51 7.75 -7.52
C ALA A 219 -13.52 8.94 -6.57
N ALA A 220 -13.25 10.15 -7.05
CA ALA A 220 -13.30 11.36 -6.23
C ALA A 220 -14.72 11.63 -5.68
N GLU A 221 -15.76 11.42 -6.49
CA GLU A 221 -17.15 11.54 -6.05
C GLU A 221 -17.48 10.51 -4.96
N ARG A 222 -17.12 9.24 -5.16
CA ARG A 222 -17.32 8.19 -4.15
C ARG A 222 -16.56 8.50 -2.86
N ILE A 223 -15.28 8.92 -2.95
CA ILE A 223 -14.49 9.30 -1.77
C ILE A 223 -15.19 10.41 -0.98
N ALA A 224 -15.70 11.45 -1.63
CA ALA A 224 -16.41 12.54 -0.97
C ALA A 224 -17.72 12.09 -0.29
N GLN A 225 -18.34 11.02 -0.79
CA GLN A 225 -19.57 10.44 -0.22
C GLN A 225 -19.28 9.47 0.93
N ILE A 226 -18.30 8.58 0.77
CA ILE A 226 -18.11 7.44 1.68
C ILE A 226 -17.03 7.70 2.75
N ARG A 227 -16.01 8.53 2.43
CA ARG A 227 -14.84 8.80 3.29
C ARG A 227 -14.86 10.16 3.95
N MET A 228 -15.84 11.02 3.64
CA MET A 228 -15.95 12.34 4.24
C MET A 228 -17.32 12.55 4.89
N ALA A 229 -17.35 13.38 5.93
CA ALA A 229 -18.56 13.80 6.63
C ALA A 229 -18.45 15.26 7.08
N ASP A 230 -19.58 15.86 7.46
CA ASP A 230 -19.61 17.24 7.92
C ASP A 230 -19.33 17.32 9.43
N LEU A 231 -18.29 18.06 9.82
CA LEU A 231 -17.99 18.39 11.21
C LEU A 231 -18.46 19.82 11.50
N ARG A 232 -19.41 19.96 12.43
CA ARG A 232 -19.91 21.24 12.91
C ARG A 232 -19.39 21.51 14.31
N VAL A 233 -18.60 22.57 14.47
CA VAL A 233 -18.13 23.05 15.78
C VAL A 233 -19.04 24.17 16.24
N ARG A 234 -19.87 23.90 17.25
CA ARG A 234 -20.79 24.86 17.85
C ARG A 234 -20.19 25.46 19.12
N VAL A 235 -19.99 26.77 19.14
CA VAL A 235 -19.42 27.49 20.26
C VAL A 235 -20.51 28.27 21.00
N VAL A 236 -20.62 28.03 22.30
CA VAL A 236 -21.62 28.67 23.17
C VAL A 236 -21.00 29.24 24.42
N ASP A 237 -21.66 30.21 25.05
CA ASP A 237 -21.32 30.68 26.38
C ASP A 237 -21.85 29.74 27.48
N GLN A 238 -21.60 30.08 28.75
CA GLN A 238 -22.07 29.31 29.90
C GLN A 238 -23.60 29.27 30.04
N GLN A 239 -24.32 30.14 29.33
CA GLN A 239 -25.78 30.21 29.31
C GLN A 239 -26.36 29.48 28.07
N GLY A 240 -25.51 28.91 27.21
CA GLY A 240 -25.89 28.20 25.99
C GLY A 240 -26.17 29.11 24.79
N ALA A 241 -25.92 30.42 24.90
CA ALA A 241 -26.06 31.35 23.79
C ALA A 241 -24.87 31.24 22.83
N PRO A 242 -25.09 31.37 21.51
CA PRO A 242 -24.03 31.24 20.52
C PRO A 242 -22.97 32.34 20.68
N VAL A 243 -21.71 31.99 20.43
CA VAL A 243 -20.57 32.93 20.45
C VAL A 243 -20.05 33.12 19.02
N PRO A 244 -20.48 34.17 18.29
CA PRO A 244 -19.96 34.49 16.96
C PRO A 244 -18.52 34.99 17.01
N GLY A 245 -17.74 34.72 15.96
CA GLY A 245 -16.37 35.21 15.82
C GLY A 245 -15.34 34.52 16.73
N ALA A 246 -15.70 33.44 17.42
CA ALA A 246 -14.72 32.56 18.04
C ALA A 246 -13.91 31.85 16.95
N GLU A 247 -12.57 31.92 17.03
CA GLU A 247 -11.69 31.27 16.05
C GLU A 247 -11.62 29.77 16.34
N VAL A 248 -11.95 28.96 15.33
CA VAL A 248 -11.91 27.50 15.39
C VAL A 248 -10.75 27.00 14.53
N GLU A 249 -10.00 26.05 15.06
CA GLU A 249 -9.00 25.25 14.35
C GLU A 249 -9.37 23.78 14.52
N VAL A 250 -9.42 23.06 13.39
CA VAL A 250 -9.73 21.63 13.30
C VAL A 250 -8.53 20.96 12.66
N ASN A 251 -7.91 20.04 13.39
CA ASN A 251 -6.75 19.28 12.93
C ASN A 251 -7.05 17.79 13.03
N MET A 252 -7.04 17.09 11.90
CA MET A 252 -7.11 15.63 11.91
C MET A 252 -5.89 15.06 12.63
N LEU A 253 -6.12 14.02 13.43
CA LEU A 253 -5.11 13.31 14.22
C LEU A 253 -4.87 11.90 13.69
N LYS A 254 -5.91 11.26 13.16
CA LYS A 254 -5.88 9.87 12.73
C LYS A 254 -6.99 9.60 11.72
N HIS A 255 -6.69 8.81 10.69
CA HIS A 255 -7.70 8.25 9.79
C HIS A 255 -8.56 7.19 10.46
N GLU A 256 -9.86 7.17 10.14
CA GLU A 256 -10.72 6.01 10.39
C GLU A 256 -10.31 4.82 9.49
N PHE A 257 -9.96 5.12 8.23
CA PHE A 257 -9.49 4.12 7.28
C PHE A 257 -8.10 3.58 7.66
N GLY A 258 -7.89 2.27 7.52
CA GLY A 258 -6.62 1.62 7.83
C GLY A 258 -5.56 1.87 6.77
N PHE A 259 -4.44 2.50 7.15
CA PHE A 259 -3.23 2.58 6.34
C PHE A 259 -2.09 1.91 7.12
N GLY A 260 -1.53 0.86 6.52
CA GLY A 260 -0.63 -0.02 7.25
C GLY A 260 0.48 -0.65 6.46
N SER A 261 1.28 -1.44 7.16
CA SER A 261 2.33 -2.26 6.55
C SER A 261 2.63 -3.51 7.39
N ALA A 262 3.18 -4.54 6.74
CA ALA A 262 3.77 -5.68 7.39
C ALA A 262 5.05 -5.29 8.14
N ILE A 263 5.21 -5.83 9.35
CA ILE A 263 6.39 -5.58 10.19
C ILE A 263 6.97 -6.84 10.81
N ILE A 264 8.16 -6.69 11.38
CA ILE A 264 8.86 -7.73 12.15
C ILE A 264 8.78 -7.40 13.64
N ALA A 265 8.14 -8.27 14.43
CA ALA A 265 7.98 -8.05 15.88
C ALA A 265 9.33 -7.89 16.59
N GLY A 266 10.35 -8.67 16.18
CA GLY A 266 11.69 -8.61 16.77
C GLY A 266 12.38 -7.24 16.71
N LYS A 267 11.94 -6.34 15.82
CA LYS A 267 12.45 -4.96 15.67
C LYS A 267 11.81 -3.93 16.60
N ILE A 268 10.77 -4.30 17.35
CA ILE A 268 10.02 -3.40 18.24
C ILE A 268 10.66 -3.28 19.62
N ALA A 269 10.41 -2.14 20.29
CA ALA A 269 11.04 -1.78 21.56
C ALA A 269 10.95 -2.88 22.63
N GLY A 270 12.14 -3.18 23.19
CA GLY A 270 12.34 -4.18 24.22
C GLY A 270 12.38 -5.63 23.73
N ASN A 271 12.30 -5.86 22.41
CA ASN A 271 12.71 -7.12 21.79
C ASN A 271 14.21 -7.12 21.47
N GLY A 272 14.80 -8.30 21.23
CA GLY A 272 16.25 -8.48 21.14
C GLY A 272 16.92 -7.86 19.91
N ASN A 273 16.15 -7.62 18.84
CA ASN A 273 16.63 -7.05 17.58
C ASN A 273 16.06 -5.65 17.34
N GLN A 274 15.78 -4.90 18.43
CA GLN A 274 15.18 -3.57 18.38
C GLN A 274 15.88 -2.65 17.36
N ASP A 275 15.09 -1.92 16.58
CA ASP A 275 15.55 -0.99 15.57
C ASP A 275 14.83 0.37 15.70
N PRO A 276 15.45 1.37 16.36
CA PRO A 276 14.81 2.67 16.59
C PRO A 276 14.48 3.45 15.31
N VAL A 277 15.24 3.24 14.21
CA VAL A 277 14.94 3.90 12.93
C VAL A 277 13.68 3.28 12.33
N TYR A 278 13.57 1.96 12.38
CA TYR A 278 12.38 1.23 11.96
C TYR A 278 11.12 1.67 12.74
N GLU A 279 11.23 1.78 14.07
CA GLU A 279 10.15 2.31 14.92
C GLU A 279 9.77 3.74 14.56
N SER A 280 10.77 4.62 14.38
CA SER A 280 10.53 6.01 13.99
C SER A 280 9.84 6.11 12.64
N LYS A 281 10.20 5.25 11.67
CA LYS A 281 9.59 5.25 10.34
C LYS A 281 8.20 4.63 10.33
N LEU A 282 7.87 3.76 11.28
CA LEU A 282 6.50 3.28 11.48
C LEU A 282 5.58 4.39 12.01
N LEU A 283 6.08 5.20 12.95
CA LEU A 283 5.30 6.23 13.65
C LEU A 283 5.35 7.63 13.01
N ASN A 284 6.33 7.89 12.16
CA ASN A 284 6.60 9.21 11.60
C ASN A 284 7.17 9.10 10.18
N LEU A 285 6.30 8.75 9.24
CA LEU A 285 6.62 8.54 7.84
C LEU A 285 7.05 9.84 7.15
N ASP A 286 6.32 10.94 7.37
CA ASP A 286 6.51 12.23 6.68
C ASP A 286 7.35 13.25 7.46
N GLY A 287 7.73 12.95 8.70
CA GLY A 287 8.46 13.85 9.59
C GLY A 287 7.59 14.69 10.53
N ASN A 288 6.26 14.67 10.37
CA ASN A 288 5.30 15.48 11.13
C ASN A 288 4.52 14.69 12.21
N GLY A 289 4.89 13.43 12.44
CA GLY A 289 4.23 12.54 13.40
C GLY A 289 3.11 11.70 12.79
N HIS A 290 2.97 11.68 11.46
CA HIS A 290 2.01 10.82 10.78
C HIS A 290 2.63 9.45 10.50
N GLY A 291 1.97 8.39 10.95
CA GLY A 291 2.43 7.01 10.82
C GLY A 291 1.32 6.05 10.44
N PHE A 292 1.64 4.76 10.42
CA PHE A 292 0.65 3.72 10.19
C PHE A 292 -0.32 3.60 11.37
N ASN A 293 -1.61 3.37 11.09
CA ASN A 293 -2.64 3.13 12.12
C ASN A 293 -3.09 1.66 12.18
N GLN A 294 -2.63 0.82 11.27
CA GLN A 294 -2.83 -0.63 11.27
C GLN A 294 -1.57 -1.35 10.83
N ILE A 295 -1.31 -2.52 11.39
CA ILE A 295 -0.10 -3.31 11.16
C ILE A 295 -0.47 -4.79 11.06
N VAL A 296 0.32 -5.53 10.29
CA VAL A 296 0.33 -7.00 10.29
C VAL A 296 1.75 -7.47 10.57
N PHE A 297 1.94 -8.64 11.20
CA PHE A 297 3.27 -9.24 11.27
C PHE A 297 3.55 -10.05 10.01
N GLU A 298 4.66 -9.77 9.34
CA GLU A 298 5.04 -10.43 8.07
C GLU A 298 5.12 -11.95 8.25
N ASN A 299 5.66 -12.40 9.38
CA ASN A 299 5.82 -13.82 9.68
C ASN A 299 5.50 -14.22 11.12
N ASP A 300 5.56 -13.31 12.10
CA ASP A 300 5.58 -13.69 13.53
C ASP A 300 4.34 -14.45 14.02
N THR A 301 3.19 -14.27 13.37
CA THR A 301 1.91 -14.95 13.70
C THR A 301 1.58 -16.13 12.79
N LYS A 302 2.43 -16.48 11.82
CA LYS A 302 2.27 -17.70 11.01
C LYS A 302 2.51 -18.95 11.86
N TRP A 303 1.88 -20.08 11.52
CA TRP A 303 1.92 -21.32 12.31
C TRP A 303 3.34 -21.75 12.71
N ASN A 304 4.24 -21.92 11.74
CA ASN A 304 5.63 -22.30 12.02
C ASN A 304 6.39 -21.26 12.86
N ALA A 305 6.14 -19.97 12.64
CA ALA A 305 6.78 -18.92 13.42
C ALA A 305 6.26 -18.88 14.86
N TRP A 306 4.97 -19.15 15.08
CA TRP A 306 4.36 -19.22 16.39
C TRP A 306 4.97 -20.31 17.26
N GLU A 307 5.08 -21.53 16.72
CA GLU A 307 5.49 -22.72 17.48
C GLU A 307 6.99 -22.97 17.49
N GLN A 308 7.68 -22.69 16.36
CA GLN A 308 9.09 -23.07 16.18
C GLN A 308 10.04 -21.87 16.22
N ASN A 309 9.51 -20.65 16.39
CA ASN A 309 10.30 -19.41 16.36
C ASN A 309 11.15 -19.29 15.08
N TRP A 310 10.58 -19.65 13.91
CA TRP A 310 11.26 -19.67 12.60
C TRP A 310 12.06 -18.39 12.30
N PHE A 311 11.65 -17.23 12.83
CA PHE A 311 12.31 -15.93 12.67
C PHE A 311 12.94 -15.36 13.96
N GLY A 312 13.17 -16.21 14.97
CA GLY A 312 13.87 -15.85 16.21
C GLY A 312 13.02 -15.06 17.22
N THR A 313 11.78 -14.70 16.91
CA THR A 313 10.86 -14.04 17.84
C THR A 313 10.08 -15.06 18.67
N THR A 314 10.22 -15.00 20.00
CA THR A 314 9.45 -15.82 20.94
C THR A 314 8.00 -15.33 21.11
N PRO A 315 7.04 -16.17 21.57
CA PRO A 315 5.68 -15.72 21.89
C PRO A 315 5.60 -14.50 22.82
N ALA A 316 6.48 -14.41 23.82
CA ALA A 316 6.54 -13.26 24.72
C ALA A 316 6.90 -11.96 23.99
N GLN A 317 7.87 -12.01 23.07
CA GLN A 317 8.28 -10.86 22.25
C GLN A 317 7.19 -10.43 21.26
N LYS A 318 6.39 -11.39 20.76
CA LYS A 318 5.22 -11.11 19.91
C LYS A 318 4.15 -10.35 20.70
N VAL A 319 3.81 -10.82 21.90
CA VAL A 319 2.88 -10.12 22.81
C VAL A 319 3.37 -8.72 23.16
N GLN A 320 4.66 -8.57 23.43
CA GLN A 320 5.25 -7.27 23.70
C GLN A 320 5.12 -6.30 22.52
N ALA A 321 5.36 -6.77 21.29
CA ALA A 321 5.17 -5.97 20.09
C ALA A 321 3.69 -5.59 19.89
N VAL A 322 2.75 -6.53 20.08
CA VAL A 322 1.30 -6.26 20.05
C VAL A 322 0.94 -5.16 21.04
N GLN A 323 1.37 -5.28 22.30
CA GLN A 323 1.07 -4.28 23.32
C GLN A 323 1.67 -2.91 22.98
N TRP A 324 2.91 -2.85 22.48
CA TRP A 324 3.56 -1.61 22.09
C TRP A 324 2.80 -0.86 20.98
N LEU A 325 2.24 -1.60 20.01
CA LEU A 325 1.40 -1.07 18.93
C LEU A 325 0.07 -0.54 19.48
N LEU A 326 -0.62 -1.33 20.32
CA LEU A 326 -1.90 -0.95 20.90
C LEU A 326 -1.80 0.27 21.83
N ASP A 327 -0.72 0.39 22.61
CA ASP A 327 -0.44 1.57 23.45
C ASP A 327 -0.32 2.87 22.64
N ARG A 328 -0.11 2.76 21.32
CA ARG A 328 -0.02 3.86 20.35
C ARG A 328 -1.25 3.97 19.46
N GLY A 329 -2.31 3.22 19.77
CA GLY A 329 -3.54 3.22 19.00
C GLY A 329 -3.42 2.59 17.61
N ILE A 330 -2.42 1.74 17.39
CA ILE A 330 -2.18 1.03 16.14
C ILE A 330 -2.82 -0.36 16.23
N GLN A 331 -3.74 -0.66 15.32
CA GLN A 331 -4.42 -1.95 15.26
C GLN A 331 -3.50 -3.04 14.70
N VAL A 332 -3.71 -4.28 15.13
CA VAL A 332 -2.89 -5.43 14.70
C VAL A 332 -3.77 -6.48 14.04
N ARG A 333 -3.51 -6.75 12.76
CA ARG A 333 -4.07 -7.88 12.03
C ARG A 333 -3.25 -9.14 12.27
N GLY A 334 -3.93 -10.26 12.49
CA GLY A 334 -3.32 -11.56 12.68
C GLY A 334 -3.16 -12.30 11.35
N HIS A 335 -1.95 -12.71 11.02
CA HIS A 335 -1.63 -13.41 9.77
C HIS A 335 -0.67 -14.57 10.06
N THR A 336 -1.07 -15.82 9.91
CA THR A 336 -2.42 -16.34 9.59
C THR A 336 -2.63 -17.63 10.39
N LEU A 337 -3.89 -17.97 10.67
CA LEU A 337 -4.24 -19.16 11.44
C LEU A 337 -4.06 -20.45 10.63
N LEU A 338 -4.39 -20.44 9.34
CA LEU A 338 -4.26 -21.61 8.48
C LEU A 338 -3.81 -21.26 7.06
N TRP A 339 -2.63 -21.73 6.69
CA TRP A 339 -2.08 -21.66 5.34
C TRP A 339 -1.84 -23.10 4.83
N PRO A 340 -2.81 -23.72 4.14
CA PRO A 340 -3.00 -25.18 4.11
C PRO A 340 -2.12 -25.91 3.08
N SER A 341 -0.83 -25.55 3.01
CA SER A 341 0.20 -26.30 2.29
C SER A 341 1.20 -26.94 3.26
N TRP A 342 1.76 -28.10 2.90
CA TRP A 342 2.77 -28.77 3.73
C TRP A 342 4.00 -27.92 4.01
N GLY A 343 4.38 -27.03 3.09
CA GLY A 343 5.52 -26.12 3.29
C GLY A 343 5.26 -25.01 4.31
N ASN A 344 3.98 -24.72 4.60
CA ASN A 344 3.55 -23.57 5.40
C ASN A 344 3.07 -23.96 6.80
N MET A 345 2.96 -25.27 7.05
CA MET A 345 2.54 -25.85 8.33
C MET A 345 3.69 -26.68 8.95
N PRO A 346 3.60 -27.03 10.24
CA PRO A 346 4.55 -27.93 10.85
C PRO A 346 4.63 -29.30 10.14
N SER A 347 5.85 -29.81 9.98
CA SER A 347 6.10 -31.06 9.23
C SER A 347 5.37 -32.29 9.77
N ASP A 348 4.93 -32.27 11.03
CA ASP A 348 4.13 -33.35 11.61
C ASP A 348 2.77 -33.52 10.92
N LEU A 349 2.18 -32.47 10.33
CA LEU A 349 0.95 -32.62 9.54
C LEU A 349 1.19 -33.47 8.29
N GLN A 350 2.24 -33.17 7.52
CA GLN A 350 2.58 -33.96 6.33
C GLN A 350 2.94 -35.41 6.68
N ASN A 351 3.69 -35.61 7.77
CA ASN A 351 4.03 -36.95 8.26
C ASN A 351 2.79 -37.77 8.66
N ASN A 352 1.71 -37.09 9.06
CA ASN A 352 0.44 -37.68 9.47
C ASN A 352 -0.69 -37.45 8.46
N GLN A 353 -0.38 -37.16 7.19
CA GLN A 353 -1.38 -36.84 6.15
C GLN A 353 -2.44 -37.94 5.94
N ASN A 354 -2.15 -39.19 6.33
CA ASN A 354 -3.10 -40.31 6.25
C ASN A 354 -3.95 -40.49 7.53
N SER A 355 -3.94 -39.53 8.46
CA SER A 355 -4.67 -39.57 9.72
C SER A 355 -5.57 -38.33 9.87
N PRO A 356 -6.78 -38.33 9.28
CA PRO A 356 -7.67 -37.17 9.30
C PRO A 356 -8.00 -36.66 10.72
N SER A 357 -8.16 -37.56 11.70
CA SER A 357 -8.39 -37.16 13.10
C SER A 357 -7.20 -36.41 13.70
N TYR A 358 -5.97 -36.83 13.38
CA TYR A 358 -4.77 -36.12 13.82
C TYR A 358 -4.72 -34.72 13.21
N LEU A 359 -4.97 -34.60 11.91
CA LEU A 359 -4.96 -33.31 11.20
C LEU A 359 -5.97 -32.35 11.79
N LEU A 360 -7.21 -32.80 12.00
CA LEU A 360 -8.27 -31.99 12.60
C LEU A 360 -7.92 -31.50 14.01
N ASP A 361 -7.50 -32.41 14.89
CA ASP A 361 -7.11 -32.07 16.26
C ASP A 361 -5.91 -31.11 16.26
N ARG A 362 -4.95 -31.33 15.36
CA ARG A 362 -3.75 -30.50 15.24
C ARG A 362 -4.05 -29.07 14.81
N VAL A 363 -4.95 -28.88 13.84
CA VAL A 363 -5.45 -27.57 13.41
C VAL A 363 -6.20 -26.88 14.55
N ARG A 364 -7.15 -27.59 15.19
CA ARG A 364 -7.96 -27.01 16.28
C ARG A 364 -7.13 -26.60 17.48
N ASN A 365 -6.13 -27.41 17.85
CA ASN A 365 -5.22 -27.09 18.94
C ASN A 365 -4.34 -25.88 18.59
N HIS A 366 -3.84 -25.78 17.36
CA HIS A 366 -3.06 -24.61 16.95
C HIS A 366 -3.86 -23.30 17.07
N ILE A 367 -5.08 -23.29 16.53
CA ILE A 367 -5.97 -22.11 16.61
C ILE A 367 -6.27 -21.78 18.08
N GLN A 368 -6.57 -22.79 18.90
CA GLN A 368 -6.77 -22.60 20.34
C GLN A 368 -5.54 -21.95 21.01
N ASP A 369 -4.35 -22.46 20.71
CA ASP A 369 -3.12 -22.05 21.38
C ASP A 369 -2.73 -20.61 21.07
N ILE A 370 -2.87 -20.17 19.82
CA ILE A 370 -2.53 -18.79 19.43
C ILE A 370 -3.62 -17.79 19.85
N VAL A 371 -4.90 -18.09 19.59
CA VAL A 371 -6.01 -17.15 19.83
C VAL A 371 -6.24 -16.95 21.33
N ALA A 372 -6.12 -18.01 22.15
CA ALA A 372 -6.28 -17.91 23.59
C ALA A 372 -4.99 -17.50 24.33
N TYR A 373 -3.90 -17.20 23.61
CA TYR A 373 -2.64 -16.88 24.26
C TYR A 373 -2.75 -15.57 25.08
N PRO A 374 -2.28 -15.54 26.34
CA PRO A 374 -2.30 -14.33 27.16
C PRO A 374 -1.55 -13.17 26.48
N GLY A 375 -2.26 -12.07 26.22
CA GLY A 375 -1.72 -10.90 25.50
C GLY A 375 -1.98 -10.89 24.00
N ILE A 376 -2.54 -11.96 23.44
CA ILE A 376 -3.10 -12.01 22.08
C ILE A 376 -4.64 -12.03 22.12
N GLN A 377 -5.22 -12.78 23.06
CA GLN A 377 -6.67 -12.91 23.20
C GLN A 377 -7.37 -11.54 23.26
N GLY A 378 -8.29 -11.29 22.31
CA GLY A 378 -9.04 -10.03 22.19
C GLY A 378 -8.18 -8.79 21.84
N LYS A 379 -6.94 -8.97 21.36
CA LYS A 379 -6.00 -7.89 21.01
C LYS A 379 -5.75 -7.74 19.51
N ILE A 380 -6.18 -8.71 18.71
CA ILE A 380 -6.05 -8.72 17.27
C ILE A 380 -7.33 -8.16 16.65
N SER A 381 -7.23 -7.18 15.76
CA SER A 381 -8.37 -6.49 15.15
C SER A 381 -9.16 -7.38 14.20
N ASP A 382 -8.45 -8.28 13.51
CA ASP A 382 -8.99 -9.22 12.54
C ASP A 382 -7.95 -10.30 12.23
N TRP A 383 -8.43 -11.50 11.89
CA TRP A 383 -7.60 -12.65 11.55
C TRP A 383 -7.80 -13.07 10.11
N ASP A 384 -6.68 -13.31 9.42
CA ASP A 384 -6.67 -14.25 8.31
C ASP A 384 -6.86 -15.65 8.88
N VAL A 385 -8.10 -16.11 8.83
CA VAL A 385 -8.44 -17.48 9.24
C VAL A 385 -7.84 -18.45 8.24
N LEU A 386 -7.99 -18.13 6.95
CA LEU A 386 -7.51 -18.91 5.83
C LEU A 386 -6.65 -18.05 4.91
N ASN A 387 -5.54 -18.61 4.43
CA ASN A 387 -4.66 -17.97 3.45
C ASN A 387 -4.49 -18.87 2.21
N GLU A 388 -4.66 -18.30 1.02
CA GLU A 388 -4.32 -18.90 -0.30
C GLU A 388 -4.99 -20.24 -0.60
N ILE A 389 -6.22 -20.41 -0.12
CA ILE A 389 -6.97 -21.65 -0.29
C ILE A 389 -7.32 -21.94 -1.75
N SER A 390 -7.34 -20.92 -2.62
CA SER A 390 -7.63 -21.08 -4.06
C SER A 390 -6.60 -21.97 -4.76
N VAL A 391 -5.35 -21.96 -4.29
CA VAL A 391 -4.24 -22.69 -4.92
C VAL A 391 -3.62 -23.76 -4.02
N LEU A 392 -3.64 -23.58 -2.70
CA LEU A 392 -3.02 -24.51 -1.75
C LEU A 392 -4.07 -25.44 -1.14
N ASN A 393 -4.02 -26.71 -1.54
CA ASN A 393 -5.06 -27.69 -1.21
C ASN A 393 -4.53 -28.95 -0.52
N ASP A 394 -3.28 -28.95 -0.05
CA ASP A 394 -2.64 -30.13 0.53
C ASP A 394 -3.44 -30.71 1.70
N LEU A 395 -3.86 -29.85 2.64
CA LEU A 395 -4.66 -30.27 3.79
C LEU A 395 -6.05 -30.77 3.38
N ALA A 396 -6.74 -30.06 2.49
CA ALA A 396 -8.04 -30.50 1.99
C ALA A 396 -7.94 -31.86 1.28
N ASN A 397 -6.93 -32.05 0.43
CA ASN A 397 -6.67 -33.32 -0.25
C ASN A 397 -6.43 -34.48 0.73
N ALA A 398 -5.72 -34.23 1.84
CA ALA A 398 -5.51 -35.23 2.88
C ALA A 398 -6.78 -35.59 3.68
N MET A 399 -7.71 -34.63 3.82
CA MET A 399 -8.99 -34.83 4.51
C MET A 399 -10.05 -35.48 3.61
N GLN A 400 -9.90 -35.38 2.29
CA GLN A 400 -10.90 -35.77 1.30
C GLN A 400 -11.37 -37.22 1.46
N GLY A 401 -12.69 -37.41 1.52
CA GLY A 401 -13.34 -38.72 1.62
C GLY A 401 -13.36 -39.29 3.05
N SER A 402 -12.79 -38.61 4.03
CA SER A 402 -12.92 -39.01 5.44
C SER A 402 -14.35 -38.70 5.97
N PRO A 403 -14.80 -39.37 7.06
CA PRO A 403 -16.15 -39.17 7.58
C PRO A 403 -16.42 -37.70 7.95
N GLY A 404 -17.38 -37.07 7.27
CA GLY A 404 -17.71 -35.64 7.44
C GLY A 404 -16.99 -34.70 6.48
N TYR A 405 -16.02 -35.19 5.69
CA TYR A 405 -15.20 -34.39 4.78
C TYR A 405 -15.22 -34.95 3.35
N PRO A 406 -16.37 -35.00 2.66
CA PRO A 406 -16.46 -35.58 1.32
C PRO A 406 -15.55 -34.88 0.31
N THR A 407 -15.41 -33.54 0.41
CA THR A 407 -14.48 -32.79 -0.45
C THR A 407 -13.12 -32.58 0.20
N GLY A 408 -13.04 -32.67 1.53
CA GLY A 408 -11.86 -32.33 2.32
C GLY A 408 -11.82 -30.87 2.74
N ARG A 409 -12.50 -29.97 2.00
CA ARG A 409 -12.52 -28.53 2.26
C ARG A 409 -13.41 -28.13 3.43
N GLU A 410 -14.21 -29.06 3.97
CA GLU A 410 -15.00 -28.82 5.18
C GLU A 410 -14.12 -28.45 6.39
N ILE A 411 -12.83 -28.83 6.37
CA ILE A 411 -11.83 -28.40 7.38
C ILE A 411 -11.62 -26.88 7.41
N TYR A 412 -11.91 -26.19 6.31
CA TYR A 412 -11.85 -24.73 6.26
C TYR A 412 -12.93 -24.11 7.15
N ALA A 413 -14.17 -24.62 7.10
CA ALA A 413 -15.23 -24.20 8.01
C ALA A 413 -14.93 -24.57 9.48
N ASP A 414 -14.24 -25.69 9.72
CA ASP A 414 -13.78 -26.05 11.08
C ASP A 414 -12.80 -25.03 11.67
N ALA A 415 -11.92 -24.43 10.85
CA ALA A 415 -11.00 -23.39 11.32
C ALA A 415 -11.75 -22.15 11.83
N PHE A 416 -12.76 -21.70 11.08
CA PHE A 416 -13.65 -20.61 11.51
C PHE A 416 -14.42 -20.96 12.77
N ASN A 417 -15.08 -22.12 12.80
CA ASN A 417 -15.82 -22.58 13.97
C ASN A 417 -14.93 -22.62 15.21
N LYS A 418 -13.69 -23.09 15.07
CA LYS A 418 -12.76 -23.14 16.20
C LYS A 418 -12.32 -21.74 16.65
N LEU A 419 -12.05 -20.82 15.72
CA LEU A 419 -11.75 -19.44 16.07
C LEU A 419 -12.91 -18.82 16.87
N LEU A 420 -14.15 -18.94 16.36
CA LEU A 420 -15.35 -18.35 16.97
C LEU A 420 -15.77 -19.04 18.28
N GLU A 421 -15.39 -20.31 18.48
CA GLU A 421 -15.52 -20.99 19.78
C GLU A 421 -14.62 -20.34 20.85
N VAL A 422 -13.40 -19.94 20.46
CA VAL A 422 -12.37 -19.41 21.38
C VAL A 422 -12.55 -17.91 21.59
N ASP A 423 -12.85 -17.18 20.52
CA ASP A 423 -13.12 -15.74 20.51
C ASP A 423 -14.37 -15.43 19.68
N PRO A 424 -15.56 -15.41 20.29
CA PRO A 424 -16.82 -15.13 19.59
C PRO A 424 -16.93 -13.71 19.00
N GLN A 425 -15.98 -12.82 19.30
CA GLN A 425 -15.93 -11.45 18.76
C GLN A 425 -14.84 -11.27 17.70
N ALA A 426 -14.13 -12.34 17.34
CA ALA A 426 -13.09 -12.26 16.33
C ALA A 426 -13.67 -11.87 14.97
N VAL A 427 -13.02 -10.90 14.32
CA VAL A 427 -13.33 -10.52 12.94
C VAL A 427 -12.54 -11.42 11.99
N THR A 428 -13.22 -12.02 11.03
CA THR A 428 -12.71 -13.15 10.24
C THR A 428 -12.53 -12.80 8.77
N TYR A 429 -11.35 -13.11 8.21
CA TYR A 429 -11.00 -12.88 6.82
C TYR A 429 -10.52 -14.16 6.13
N ILE A 430 -10.84 -14.28 4.84
CA ILE A 430 -10.18 -15.18 3.89
C ILE A 430 -9.24 -14.33 3.03
N ASN A 431 -7.96 -14.66 2.98
CA ASN A 431 -6.94 -13.85 2.30
C ASN A 431 -6.33 -14.61 1.12
N ASP A 432 -6.22 -13.98 -0.06
CA ASP A 432 -5.72 -14.66 -1.26
C ASP A 432 -5.06 -13.69 -2.28
N TYR A 433 -4.11 -14.19 -3.07
CA TYR A 433 -3.33 -13.43 -4.06
C TYR A 433 -3.81 -13.58 -5.49
N THR A 434 -4.74 -14.50 -5.77
CA THR A 434 -5.24 -14.73 -7.14
C THR A 434 -6.22 -13.67 -7.64
N THR A 435 -6.35 -12.55 -6.92
CA THR A 435 -7.39 -11.55 -7.15
C THR A 435 -7.04 -10.53 -8.21
N PHE A 436 -6.08 -9.65 -7.97
CA PHE A 436 -5.57 -8.69 -8.97
C PHE A 436 -4.05 -8.49 -8.86
N GLY A 437 -3.33 -9.53 -8.44
CA GLY A 437 -1.87 -9.55 -8.35
C GLY A 437 -1.21 -10.65 -9.20
N ASN A 438 -0.03 -11.11 -8.80
CA ASN A 438 0.78 -12.14 -9.45
C ASN A 438 0.05 -13.48 -9.72
N GLY A 439 -1.05 -13.75 -9.02
CA GLY A 439 -1.86 -14.95 -9.19
C GLY A 439 -3.11 -14.76 -10.02
N HIS A 440 -3.38 -13.55 -10.52
CA HIS A 440 -4.57 -13.25 -11.30
C HIS A 440 -4.48 -13.94 -12.66
N VAL A 441 -5.08 -15.12 -12.75
CA VAL A 441 -5.21 -15.88 -13.99
C VAL A 441 -6.66 -16.30 -14.18
N ARG A 442 -7.03 -16.57 -15.43
CA ARG A 442 -8.41 -16.89 -15.81
C ARG A 442 -8.96 -18.06 -14.97
N GLY A 443 -10.10 -17.82 -14.33
CA GLY A 443 -10.86 -18.82 -13.57
C GLY A 443 -10.48 -18.97 -12.10
N GLN A 444 -9.40 -18.35 -11.62
CA GLN A 444 -9.04 -18.44 -10.20
C GLN A 444 -9.99 -17.66 -9.29
N LEU A 445 -10.51 -16.53 -9.76
CA LEU A 445 -11.56 -15.81 -9.05
C LEU A 445 -12.78 -16.71 -8.81
N ASP A 446 -13.22 -17.45 -9.83
CA ASP A 446 -14.36 -18.37 -9.71
C ASP A 446 -14.08 -19.51 -8.71
N ILE A 447 -12.84 -20.01 -8.66
CA ILE A 447 -12.43 -21.03 -7.68
C ILE A 447 -12.51 -20.46 -6.26
N LEU A 448 -11.92 -19.29 -6.02
CA LEU A 448 -11.95 -18.63 -4.72
C LEU A 448 -13.40 -18.35 -4.29
N LYS A 449 -14.22 -17.76 -5.17
CA LYS A 449 -15.65 -17.53 -4.93
C LYS A 449 -16.38 -18.84 -4.61
N GLY A 450 -16.09 -19.92 -5.32
CA GLY A 450 -16.65 -21.24 -5.04
C GLY A 450 -16.33 -21.74 -3.64
N TYR A 451 -15.09 -21.55 -3.18
CA TYR A 451 -14.68 -21.97 -1.83
C TYR A 451 -15.30 -21.09 -0.73
N ILE A 452 -15.40 -19.77 -0.95
CA ILE A 452 -16.12 -18.87 -0.05
C ILE A 452 -17.60 -19.30 0.05
N GLN A 453 -18.24 -19.60 -1.09
CA GLN A 453 -19.62 -20.04 -1.11
C GLN A 453 -19.83 -21.37 -0.36
N GLU A 454 -18.89 -22.31 -0.46
CA GLU A 454 -18.92 -23.56 0.31
C GLU A 454 -18.84 -23.30 1.83
N ILE A 455 -18.05 -22.31 2.25
CA ILE A 455 -17.94 -21.89 3.66
C ILE A 455 -19.25 -21.25 4.14
N GLU A 456 -19.87 -20.37 3.35
CA GLU A 456 -21.20 -19.80 3.66
C GLU A 456 -22.28 -20.88 3.76
N ASN A 457 -22.27 -21.85 2.84
CA ASN A 457 -23.20 -22.98 2.88
C ASN A 457 -23.02 -23.86 4.13
N ALA A 458 -21.85 -23.83 4.75
CA ALA A 458 -21.58 -24.48 6.03
C ALA A 458 -22.02 -23.64 7.25
N GLY A 459 -22.63 -22.47 7.03
CA GLY A 459 -23.16 -21.59 8.07
C GLY A 459 -22.15 -20.58 8.63
N ILE A 460 -21.03 -20.36 7.93
CA ILE A 460 -20.03 -19.36 8.30
C ILE A 460 -20.09 -18.21 7.29
N GLU A 461 -20.42 -17.02 7.76
CA GLU A 461 -20.36 -15.79 6.96
C GLU A 461 -19.07 -15.05 7.35
N PRO A 462 -17.99 -15.10 6.54
CA PRO A 462 -16.77 -14.36 6.85
C PRO A 462 -17.04 -12.85 6.89
N ASP A 463 -16.41 -12.12 7.80
CA ASP A 463 -16.59 -10.66 7.89
C ASP A 463 -15.98 -9.91 6.70
N GLY A 464 -14.98 -10.52 6.05
CA GLY A 464 -14.31 -9.91 4.92
C GLY A 464 -13.45 -10.85 4.07
N VAL A 465 -13.03 -10.30 2.93
CA VAL A 465 -12.03 -10.91 2.04
C VAL A 465 -10.80 -10.00 1.97
N GLY A 466 -9.64 -10.62 2.17
CA GLY A 466 -8.32 -10.00 2.03
C GLY A 466 -7.79 -10.20 0.61
N PHE A 467 -7.43 -9.10 -0.03
CA PHE A 467 -6.84 -9.07 -1.35
C PHE A 467 -5.36 -8.76 -1.18
N GLN A 468 -4.49 -9.77 -1.32
CA GLN A 468 -3.05 -9.60 -1.03
C GLN A 468 -2.44 -8.48 -1.88
N ALA A 469 -2.80 -8.40 -3.17
CA ALA A 469 -2.34 -7.31 -4.05
C ALA A 469 -0.82 -7.27 -4.27
N HIS A 470 -0.17 -8.43 -4.35
CA HIS A 470 1.18 -8.55 -4.90
C HIS A 470 1.18 -8.22 -6.39
N ILE A 471 1.34 -6.95 -6.76
CA ILE A 471 1.16 -6.48 -8.13
C ILE A 471 2.23 -7.05 -9.06
N ALA A 472 1.78 -7.66 -10.16
CA ALA A 472 2.65 -8.28 -11.13
C ALA A 472 3.47 -7.27 -11.93
N ALA A 473 4.45 -7.77 -12.69
CA ALA A 473 5.28 -6.93 -13.58
C ALA A 473 4.46 -6.11 -14.58
N MET A 474 3.26 -6.59 -14.92
CA MET A 474 2.22 -5.89 -15.66
C MET A 474 1.11 -5.51 -14.66
N PRO A 475 0.97 -4.22 -14.30
CA PRO A 475 -0.03 -3.80 -13.33
C PRO A 475 -1.46 -4.08 -13.80
N THR A 476 -2.32 -4.53 -12.88
CA THR A 476 -3.74 -4.77 -13.16
C THR A 476 -4.46 -3.48 -13.51
N SER A 477 -5.44 -3.56 -14.41
CA SER A 477 -6.23 -2.39 -14.80
C SER A 477 -6.96 -1.78 -13.61
N ILE A 478 -7.02 -0.45 -13.54
CA ILE A 478 -7.69 0.25 -12.43
C ILE A 478 -9.22 0.02 -12.43
N PRO A 479 -9.92 0.11 -13.58
CA PRO A 479 -11.30 -0.36 -13.69
C PRO A 479 -11.50 -1.82 -13.23
N GLU A 480 -10.60 -2.73 -13.62
CA GLU A 480 -10.69 -4.15 -13.24
C GLU A 480 -10.55 -4.36 -11.73
N VAL A 481 -9.67 -3.61 -11.06
CA VAL A 481 -9.57 -3.62 -9.58
C VAL A 481 -10.92 -3.27 -8.95
N TYR A 482 -11.58 -2.22 -9.44
CA TYR A 482 -12.90 -1.81 -8.94
C TYR A 482 -13.97 -2.87 -9.20
N ASP A 483 -14.00 -3.44 -10.40
CA ASP A 483 -14.98 -4.47 -10.79
C ASP A 483 -14.82 -5.74 -9.95
N ILE A 484 -13.59 -6.17 -9.66
CA ILE A 484 -13.32 -7.33 -8.79
C ILE A 484 -13.80 -7.05 -7.37
N LEU A 485 -13.47 -5.89 -6.80
CA LEU A 485 -13.94 -5.51 -5.45
C LEU A 485 -15.47 -5.47 -5.39
N THR A 486 -16.11 -4.93 -6.44
CA THR A 486 -17.57 -4.82 -6.56
C THR A 486 -18.21 -6.21 -6.67
N ASP A 487 -17.63 -7.11 -7.45
CA ASP A 487 -18.13 -8.47 -7.65
C ASP A 487 -18.12 -9.27 -6.34
N PHE A 488 -17.02 -9.25 -5.59
CA PHE A 488 -16.94 -9.92 -4.29
C PHE A 488 -17.90 -9.29 -3.28
N HIS A 489 -17.96 -7.97 -3.21
CA HIS A 489 -18.87 -7.28 -2.29
C HIS A 489 -20.34 -7.60 -2.58
N ASN A 490 -20.74 -7.56 -3.85
CA ASN A 490 -22.12 -7.86 -4.23
C ASN A 490 -22.47 -9.35 -4.09
N THR A 491 -21.50 -10.25 -4.27
CA THR A 491 -21.72 -11.70 -4.17
C THR A 491 -21.90 -12.15 -2.73
N PHE A 492 -21.03 -11.69 -1.82
CA PHE A 492 -20.96 -12.21 -0.44
C PHE A 492 -21.35 -11.19 0.63
N ASN A 493 -21.63 -9.94 0.26
CA ASN A 493 -21.89 -8.83 1.21
C ASN A 493 -20.74 -8.62 2.22
N THR A 494 -19.51 -9.00 1.83
CA THR A 494 -18.32 -8.94 2.67
C THR A 494 -17.62 -7.60 2.57
N ARG A 495 -16.89 -7.23 3.63
CA ARG A 495 -15.91 -6.14 3.58
C ARG A 495 -14.64 -6.59 2.87
N ALA A 496 -13.82 -5.64 2.45
CA ALA A 496 -12.56 -5.88 1.75
C ALA A 496 -11.40 -5.21 2.49
N LYS A 497 -10.22 -5.83 2.41
CA LYS A 497 -8.95 -5.18 2.76
C LYS A 497 -7.94 -5.46 1.67
N ILE A 498 -7.14 -4.46 1.34
CA ILE A 498 -5.88 -4.71 0.64
C ILE A 498 -4.85 -5.04 1.71
N THR A 499 -4.23 -6.21 1.63
CA THR A 499 -3.56 -6.80 2.80
C THR A 499 -2.05 -6.87 2.68
N GLU A 500 -1.51 -6.96 1.47
CA GLU A 500 -0.10 -7.27 1.21
C GLU A 500 0.44 -6.49 -0.01
N PHE A 501 -0.01 -5.25 -0.22
CA PHE A 501 0.34 -4.48 -1.41
C PHE A 501 1.86 -4.31 -1.54
N ASP A 502 2.39 -4.79 -2.65
CA ASP A 502 3.73 -4.52 -3.13
C ASP A 502 3.75 -4.64 -4.66
N MET A 503 4.90 -4.37 -5.27
CA MET A 503 5.05 -4.36 -6.72
C MET A 503 6.27 -5.17 -7.13
N HIS A 504 6.11 -5.95 -8.20
CA HIS A 504 7.20 -6.69 -8.80
C HIS A 504 8.39 -5.75 -9.10
N PRO A 505 9.65 -6.15 -8.86
CA PRO A 505 10.86 -5.36 -9.19
C PRO A 505 11.03 -4.97 -10.66
N MET A 506 10.09 -5.42 -11.51
CA MET A 506 10.03 -5.07 -12.92
C MET A 506 9.29 -3.73 -13.13
N ILE A 507 8.57 -3.23 -12.15
CA ILE A 507 7.98 -1.90 -12.18
C ILE A 507 9.07 -0.91 -11.74
N ASP A 508 9.40 0.07 -12.57
CA ASP A 508 10.34 1.13 -12.18
C ASP A 508 9.73 2.10 -11.17
N ASP A 509 10.56 2.86 -10.45
CA ASP A 509 10.12 3.74 -9.38
C ASP A 509 9.06 4.78 -9.79
N GLN A 510 9.13 5.27 -11.03
CA GLN A 510 8.18 6.29 -11.52
C GLN A 510 6.84 5.67 -11.87
N LEU A 511 6.84 4.48 -12.46
CA LEU A 511 5.63 3.70 -12.67
C LEU A 511 5.04 3.25 -11.32
N ALA A 512 5.87 2.82 -10.37
CA ALA A 512 5.45 2.43 -9.03
C ALA A 512 4.73 3.58 -8.31
N ALA A 513 5.25 4.81 -8.40
CA ALA A 513 4.60 5.98 -7.82
C ALA A 513 3.22 6.25 -8.44
N ARG A 514 3.13 6.23 -9.77
CA ARG A 514 1.85 6.44 -10.48
C ARG A 514 0.84 5.35 -10.15
N TYR A 515 1.26 4.08 -10.21
CA TYR A 515 0.37 2.96 -9.95
C TYR A 515 -0.08 2.91 -8.49
N LEU A 516 0.79 3.22 -7.53
CA LEU A 516 0.40 3.37 -6.13
C LEU A 516 -0.68 4.43 -5.98
N GLU A 517 -0.49 5.61 -6.60
CA GLU A 517 -1.50 6.67 -6.53
C GLU A 517 -2.87 6.21 -7.05
N ASP A 518 -2.85 5.52 -8.19
CA ASP A 518 -4.07 5.06 -8.85
C ASP A 518 -4.77 3.95 -8.09
N PHE A 519 -4.00 2.93 -7.72
CA PHE A 519 -4.47 1.76 -7.00
C PHE A 519 -5.03 2.14 -5.62
N PHE A 520 -4.33 3.02 -4.88
CA PHE A 520 -4.80 3.47 -3.57
C PHE A 520 -6.07 4.31 -3.72
N SER A 521 -6.13 5.18 -4.74
CA SER A 521 -7.31 6.02 -4.98
C SER A 521 -8.55 5.18 -5.32
N ILE A 522 -8.42 4.18 -6.19
CA ILE A 522 -9.56 3.33 -6.56
C ILE A 522 -10.04 2.49 -5.37
N CYS A 523 -9.12 1.91 -4.58
CA CYS A 523 -9.44 1.13 -3.40
C CYS A 523 -10.07 1.99 -2.30
N PHE A 524 -9.51 3.17 -2.02
CA PHE A 524 -10.07 4.12 -1.06
C PHE A 524 -11.47 4.62 -1.46
N SER A 525 -11.77 4.63 -2.77
CA SER A 525 -13.09 4.99 -3.32
C SER A 525 -14.14 3.88 -3.28
N HIS A 526 -13.78 2.65 -2.92
CA HIS A 526 -14.72 1.52 -2.90
C HIS A 526 -15.32 1.34 -1.51
N GLU A 527 -16.65 1.22 -1.40
CA GLU A 527 -17.36 1.23 -0.11
C GLU A 527 -17.03 0.06 0.80
N SER A 528 -16.73 -1.11 0.23
CA SER A 528 -16.38 -2.29 1.01
C SER A 528 -14.97 -2.28 1.59
N VAL A 529 -14.06 -1.43 1.07
CA VAL A 529 -12.65 -1.47 1.49
C VAL A 529 -12.48 -0.69 2.79
N ASP A 530 -11.87 -1.29 3.82
CA ASP A 530 -11.65 -0.62 5.11
C ASP A 530 -10.18 -0.29 5.39
N ALA A 531 -9.25 -0.97 4.69
CA ALA A 531 -7.82 -0.77 4.90
C ALA A 531 -6.98 -1.13 3.68
N ILE A 532 -5.81 -0.49 3.60
CA ILE A 532 -4.73 -0.81 2.68
C ILE A 532 -3.42 -1.01 3.46
N LEU A 533 -2.91 -2.23 3.44
CA LEU A 533 -1.65 -2.62 4.04
C LEU A 533 -0.64 -2.98 2.95
N MET A 534 0.60 -2.49 3.10
CA MET A 534 1.73 -2.86 2.24
C MET A 534 2.49 -4.05 2.80
N TRP A 535 3.07 -4.93 1.98
CA TRP A 535 3.84 -6.08 2.48
C TRP A 535 5.29 -5.75 2.82
N GLY A 536 5.46 -4.85 3.79
CA GLY A 536 6.73 -4.25 4.18
C GLY A 536 6.91 -2.87 3.55
N PHE A 537 7.53 -1.94 4.29
CA PHE A 537 7.69 -0.54 3.87
C PHE A 537 9.15 -0.15 3.61
N TRP A 538 10.10 -1.05 3.87
CA TRP A 538 11.54 -0.80 3.75
C TRP A 538 12.27 -1.99 3.12
N ASP A 539 13.11 -1.74 2.12
CA ASP A 539 13.83 -2.79 1.38
C ASP A 539 14.70 -3.69 2.26
N GLY A 540 15.22 -3.17 3.39
CA GLY A 540 16.00 -3.99 4.32
C GLY A 540 15.18 -5.01 5.12
N ALA A 541 13.85 -4.97 5.01
CA ALA A 541 12.91 -5.91 5.61
C ALA A 541 11.71 -6.13 4.67
N HIS A 542 12.00 -6.65 3.47
CA HIS A 542 11.00 -7.00 2.45
C HIS A 542 11.44 -8.26 1.72
N TRP A 543 10.53 -9.20 1.50
CA TRP A 543 10.80 -10.51 0.88
C TRP A 543 11.46 -10.46 -0.51
N PHE A 544 11.18 -9.42 -1.32
CA PHE A 544 11.88 -9.15 -2.59
C PHE A 544 12.96 -8.06 -2.56
N GLY A 545 13.20 -7.42 -1.41
CA GLY A 545 14.07 -6.23 -1.34
C GLY A 545 13.59 -5.05 -2.19
N ASN A 546 12.27 -4.94 -2.41
CA ASN A 546 11.62 -3.88 -3.19
C ASN A 546 10.32 -3.42 -2.52
N ALA A 547 10.43 -2.94 -1.28
CA ALA A 547 9.33 -2.34 -0.56
C ALA A 547 8.87 -1.02 -1.21
N PRO A 548 7.60 -0.61 -1.05
CA PRO A 548 7.08 0.57 -1.73
C PRO A 548 7.68 1.90 -1.28
N LEU A 549 8.06 2.06 0.00
CA LEU A 549 8.31 3.41 0.55
C LEU A 549 9.80 3.77 0.66
N PHE A 550 10.65 2.89 1.20
CA PHE A 550 12.04 3.24 1.50
C PHE A 550 13.04 2.26 0.88
N ASN A 551 14.10 2.82 0.30
CA ASN A 551 15.29 2.10 -0.11
C ASN A 551 16.01 1.49 1.10
N GLN A 552 16.96 0.58 0.85
CA GLN A 552 17.72 -0.09 1.91
C GLN A 552 18.43 0.90 2.85
N ASP A 553 18.86 2.05 2.33
CA ASP A 553 19.54 3.12 3.08
C ASP A 553 18.58 4.14 3.74
N TRP A 554 17.27 3.85 3.75
CA TRP A 554 16.19 4.71 4.24
C TRP A 554 15.90 5.96 3.41
N SER A 555 16.52 6.12 2.23
CA SER A 555 16.09 7.15 1.29
C SER A 555 14.66 6.86 0.80
N LEU A 556 13.87 7.92 0.68
CA LEU A 556 12.47 7.84 0.27
C LEU A 556 12.39 7.52 -1.24
N LYS A 557 11.56 6.54 -1.60
CA LYS A 557 11.25 6.22 -3.00
C LYS A 557 10.16 7.17 -3.53
N PRO A 558 10.06 7.37 -4.85
CA PRO A 558 8.95 8.10 -5.46
C PRO A 558 7.55 7.59 -5.06
N ALA A 559 7.38 6.27 -4.92
CA ALA A 559 6.14 5.69 -4.39
C ALA A 559 5.87 6.08 -2.93
N GLY A 560 6.92 6.25 -2.12
CA GLY A 560 6.82 6.80 -0.77
C GLY A 560 6.33 8.25 -0.74
N GLU A 561 6.83 9.09 -1.64
CA GLU A 561 6.35 10.47 -1.81
C GLU A 561 4.88 10.49 -2.23
N ALA A 562 4.48 9.65 -3.19
CA ALA A 562 3.11 9.54 -3.66
C ALA A 562 2.15 9.11 -2.53
N PHE A 563 2.54 8.10 -1.73
CA PHE A 563 1.79 7.67 -0.56
C PHE A 563 1.59 8.79 0.45
N MET A 564 2.66 9.49 0.85
CA MET A 564 2.59 10.56 1.84
C MET A 564 1.71 11.72 1.35
N ASN A 565 1.83 12.08 0.06
CA ASN A 565 1.00 13.12 -0.54
C ASN A 565 -0.48 12.72 -0.61
N LEU A 566 -0.80 11.45 -0.87
CA LEU A 566 -2.17 10.99 -0.83
C LEU A 566 -2.72 11.01 0.60
N VAL A 567 -2.09 10.30 1.53
CA VAL A 567 -2.67 9.99 2.83
C VAL A 567 -2.60 11.16 3.82
N PHE A 568 -1.48 11.90 3.82
CA PHE A 568 -1.20 12.94 4.81
C PHE A 568 -1.32 14.38 4.27
N ASN A 569 -1.70 14.52 2.99
CA ASN A 569 -1.98 15.84 2.41
C ASN A 569 -3.34 15.86 1.71
N ARG A 570 -3.56 15.07 0.65
CA ARG A 570 -4.83 15.08 -0.11
C ARG A 570 -6.00 14.50 0.69
N TRP A 571 -5.76 13.49 1.51
CA TRP A 571 -6.78 12.84 2.34
C TRP A 571 -6.69 13.25 3.82
N TRP A 572 -5.98 14.35 4.13
CA TRP A 572 -5.84 14.83 5.50
C TRP A 572 -6.56 16.17 5.68
N THR A 573 -7.41 16.28 6.71
CA THR A 573 -8.19 17.50 6.93
C THR A 573 -7.56 18.40 7.97
N THR A 574 -7.28 19.63 7.58
CA THR A 574 -7.01 20.75 8.48
C THR A 574 -7.87 21.94 8.07
N GLY A 575 -8.40 22.69 9.03
CA GLY A 575 -9.22 23.86 8.73
C GLY A 575 -9.22 24.88 9.84
N THR A 576 -9.26 26.15 9.47
CA THR A 576 -9.37 27.26 10.43
C THR A 576 -10.44 28.24 9.99
N GLY A 577 -11.20 28.79 10.93
CA GLY A 577 -12.05 29.94 10.65
C GLY A 577 -12.89 30.39 11.85
N PRO A 578 -13.45 31.60 11.77
CA PRO A 578 -14.33 32.10 12.81
C PRO A 578 -15.71 31.43 12.74
N THR A 579 -16.34 31.29 13.89
CA THR A 579 -17.76 30.93 13.98
C THR A 579 -18.66 32.01 13.40
N GLY A 580 -19.74 31.59 12.73
CA GLY A 580 -20.76 32.47 12.16
C GLY A 580 -21.71 33.07 13.20
N PRO A 581 -22.75 33.81 12.75
CA PRO A 581 -23.75 34.44 13.64
C PRO A 581 -24.53 33.46 14.53
N ASP A 582 -24.62 32.19 14.13
CA ASP A 582 -25.21 31.10 14.90
C ASP A 582 -24.23 30.44 15.88
N GLY A 583 -23.01 30.98 15.99
CA GLY A 583 -21.94 30.46 16.83
C GLY A 583 -21.31 29.18 16.30
N ALA A 584 -21.46 28.85 15.01
CA ALA A 584 -20.94 27.61 14.45
C ALA A 584 -19.87 27.83 13.36
N TYR A 585 -18.90 26.93 13.31
CA TYR A 585 -17.99 26.71 12.19
C TYR A 585 -18.27 25.31 11.62
N SER A 586 -18.24 25.14 10.30
CA SER A 586 -18.48 23.84 9.68
C SER A 586 -17.43 23.56 8.61
N ILE A 587 -16.94 22.34 8.59
CA ILE A 587 -15.99 21.84 7.62
C ILE A 587 -16.39 20.43 7.20
N ARG A 588 -16.26 20.11 5.91
CA ARG A 588 -16.36 18.74 5.43
C ARG A 588 -14.98 18.10 5.48
N GLY A 589 -14.82 17.05 6.28
CA GLY A 589 -13.54 16.42 6.59
C GLY A 589 -13.52 14.92 6.30
N PHE A 590 -12.32 14.35 6.13
CA PHE A 590 -12.14 12.91 6.04
C PHE A 590 -12.44 12.21 7.36
N LYS A 591 -13.09 11.06 7.32
CA LYS A 591 -13.48 10.34 8.54
C LYS A 591 -12.26 9.96 9.38
N GLY A 592 -12.34 10.22 10.67
CA GLY A 592 -11.23 10.02 11.59
C GLY A 592 -11.34 10.80 12.90
N ASP A 593 -10.26 10.77 13.66
CA ASP A 593 -10.15 11.51 14.92
C ASP A 593 -9.56 12.91 14.68
N TYR A 594 -10.06 13.89 15.43
CA TYR A 594 -9.73 15.30 15.29
C TYR A 594 -9.41 15.93 16.64
N GLU A 595 -8.48 16.88 16.63
CA GLU A 595 -8.37 17.92 17.65
C GLU A 595 -9.16 19.15 17.17
N VAL A 596 -10.06 19.63 18.02
CA VAL A 596 -10.81 20.86 17.83
C VAL A 596 -10.33 21.87 18.87
N ARG A 597 -9.74 22.95 18.39
CA ARG A 597 -9.25 24.06 19.21
C ARG A 597 -10.09 25.30 18.95
N VAL A 598 -10.64 25.90 20.00
CA VAL A 598 -11.48 27.11 19.93
C VAL A 598 -10.86 28.21 20.77
N THR A 599 -10.63 29.36 20.15
CA THR A 599 -10.15 30.56 20.82
C THR A 599 -11.31 31.54 21.04
N CYS A 600 -11.62 31.79 22.32
CA CYS A 600 -12.64 32.73 22.77
C CYS A 600 -11.99 33.84 23.60
N GLY A 601 -11.72 34.99 22.97
CA GLY A 601 -10.91 36.05 23.58
C GLY A 601 -9.47 35.57 23.82
N ASP A 602 -8.99 35.67 25.07
CA ASP A 602 -7.64 35.23 25.47
C ASP A 602 -7.60 33.75 25.91
N GLN A 603 -8.72 33.03 25.87
CA GLN A 603 -8.82 31.63 26.31
C GLN A 603 -8.84 30.69 25.11
N VAL A 604 -8.18 29.55 25.25
CA VAL A 604 -8.14 28.47 24.28
C VAL A 604 -8.74 27.22 24.92
N TYR A 605 -9.69 26.61 24.22
CA TYR A 605 -10.33 25.35 24.61
C TYR A 605 -9.94 24.31 23.57
N THR A 606 -9.58 23.11 24.01
CA THR A 606 -9.21 22.00 23.13
C THR A 606 -10.06 20.79 23.49
N GLN A 607 -10.65 20.15 22.49
CA GLN A 607 -11.42 18.91 22.62
C GLN A 607 -11.03 17.95 21.51
N THR A 608 -11.30 16.67 21.72
CA THR A 608 -11.18 15.66 20.66
C THR A 608 -12.57 15.30 20.12
N ALA A 609 -12.63 14.91 18.86
CA ALA A 609 -13.85 14.48 18.20
C ALA A 609 -13.54 13.32 17.24
N THR A 610 -14.46 12.36 17.12
CA THR A 610 -14.38 11.30 16.11
C THR A 610 -15.47 11.53 15.08
N LEU A 611 -15.07 11.71 13.83
CA LEU A 611 -15.95 11.98 12.70
C LEU A 611 -16.15 10.70 11.88
N SER A 612 -17.11 9.86 12.25
CA SER A 612 -17.50 8.68 11.46
C SER A 612 -18.70 8.94 10.56
N ASN A 613 -19.54 9.91 10.95
CA ASN A 613 -20.71 10.44 10.24
C ASN A 613 -20.78 11.95 10.52
N ASP A 614 -21.78 12.64 9.97
CA ASP A 614 -21.98 14.05 10.29
C ASP A 614 -22.11 14.25 11.80
N GLU A 615 -21.29 15.14 12.36
CA GLU A 615 -21.10 15.28 13.81
C GLU A 615 -21.14 16.75 14.23
N GLU A 616 -21.73 17.03 15.41
CA GLU A 616 -21.68 18.35 16.04
C GLU A 616 -20.94 18.31 17.37
N VAL A 617 -19.82 19.05 17.47
CA VAL A 617 -19.04 19.22 18.69
C VAL A 617 -19.40 20.55 19.33
N THR A 618 -19.87 20.52 20.58
CA THR A 618 -20.15 21.76 21.33
C THR A 618 -18.99 22.16 22.24
N VAL A 619 -18.50 23.38 22.08
CA VAL A 619 -17.48 23.99 22.94
C VAL A 619 -18.08 25.12 23.77
N VAL A 620 -18.03 24.97 25.09
CA VAL A 620 -18.53 25.99 26.02
C VAL A 620 -17.40 26.94 26.39
N CYS A 621 -17.48 28.17 25.91
CA CYS A 621 -16.59 29.23 26.28
C CYS A 621 -17.00 29.83 27.63
N SER A 622 -16.15 29.66 28.64
CA SER A 622 -16.17 30.55 29.80
C SER A 622 -15.56 31.89 29.42
N LEU A 623 -16.26 32.64 28.57
CA LEU A 623 -16.14 34.09 28.65
C LEU A 623 -16.62 34.40 30.06
N ALA A 624 -15.74 34.88 30.94
CA ALA A 624 -16.19 35.46 32.19
C ALA A 624 -17.33 36.39 31.81
N THR A 625 -18.54 36.13 32.31
CA THR A 625 -19.63 37.06 32.14
C THR A 625 -19.01 38.41 32.45
N ALA A 626 -18.99 39.29 31.45
CA ALA A 626 -19.07 40.70 31.79
C ALA A 626 -20.36 40.76 32.59
N THR A 627 -20.27 40.54 33.90
CA THR A 627 -21.18 41.15 34.84
C THR A 627 -21.17 42.56 34.34
N ALA A 628 -22.30 42.99 33.78
CA ALA A 628 -22.54 44.39 33.58
C ALA A 628 -22.10 45.02 34.88
N GLU A 629 -20.93 45.68 34.88
CA GLU A 629 -20.58 46.47 36.04
C GLU A 629 -21.76 47.42 36.16
N PRO A 630 -22.40 47.52 37.35
CA PRO A 630 -23.29 48.63 37.58
C PRO A 630 -22.46 49.86 37.24
N ASP A 631 -22.91 50.57 36.20
CA ASP A 631 -22.28 51.79 35.69
C ASP A 631 -21.86 52.65 36.89
N GLY A 632 -20.55 52.67 37.17
CA GLY A 632 -20.02 53.18 38.44
C GLY A 632 -18.67 52.64 38.92
N GLY A 633 -18.00 51.75 38.19
CA GLY A 633 -16.61 51.34 38.48
C GLY A 633 -15.62 52.49 38.34
N MET A 634 -14.80 52.72 39.36
CA MET A 634 -13.80 53.78 39.42
C MET A 634 -12.81 53.65 38.25
N LYS A 635 -12.80 54.60 37.30
CA LYS A 635 -11.90 54.56 36.14
C LYS A 635 -10.58 55.23 36.50
N ILE A 636 -9.52 54.45 36.68
CA ILE A 636 -8.16 55.00 36.73
C ILE A 636 -7.56 54.90 35.34
N ARG A 637 -7.00 56.01 34.85
CA ARG A 637 -6.20 56.03 33.62
C ARG A 637 -4.73 56.17 33.98
N THR A 638 -3.92 55.26 33.45
CA THR A 638 -2.46 55.39 33.49
C THR A 638 -1.94 55.76 32.13
N TYR A 639 -1.12 56.80 32.04
CA TYR A 639 -0.43 57.13 30.80
C TYR A 639 0.91 57.85 31.08
N PRO A 640 1.95 57.61 30.25
CA PRO A 640 1.99 56.61 29.17
C PRO A 640 2.10 55.16 29.71
N ASN A 641 1.62 54.19 28.93
CA ASN A 641 1.84 52.75 29.15
C ASN A 641 2.09 52.11 27.77
N PRO A 642 3.33 51.77 27.39
CA PRO A 642 4.50 51.64 28.26
C PRO A 642 5.02 52.94 28.87
N ALA A 643 5.53 52.88 30.10
CA ALA A 643 6.03 54.01 30.88
C ALA A 643 7.56 54.11 30.84
N GLY A 644 8.06 55.34 30.78
CA GLY A 644 9.48 55.66 31.00
C GLY A 644 9.78 55.89 32.48
N ASN A 645 10.30 57.08 32.80
CA ASN A 645 10.68 57.46 34.17
C ASN A 645 9.52 57.95 35.05
N GLU A 646 8.33 58.16 34.48
CA GLU A 646 7.15 58.62 35.19
C GLU A 646 5.86 58.02 34.62
N ILE A 647 4.84 57.93 35.46
CA ILE A 647 3.45 57.68 35.04
C ILE A 647 2.54 58.77 35.57
N THR A 648 1.57 59.15 34.77
CA THR A 648 0.37 59.81 35.27
C THR A 648 -0.65 58.76 35.68
N VAL A 649 -1.22 58.91 36.88
CA VAL A 649 -2.38 58.16 37.37
C VAL A 649 -3.52 59.14 37.65
N GLU A 650 -4.59 59.08 36.86
CA GLU A 650 -5.82 59.84 37.13
C GLU A 650 -6.69 59.06 38.12
N TRP A 651 -6.74 59.54 39.36
CA TRP A 651 -7.51 58.95 40.45
C TRP A 651 -8.89 59.62 40.54
N GLN A 652 -9.95 58.82 40.39
CA GLN A 652 -11.34 59.30 40.42
C GLN A 652 -12.03 59.13 41.79
N GLY A 653 -11.32 58.65 42.81
CA GLY A 653 -11.85 58.58 44.17
C GLY A 653 -12.04 59.98 44.78
N GLN A 654 -13.10 60.16 45.56
CA GLN A 654 -13.42 61.44 46.21
C GLN A 654 -12.44 61.79 47.35
N SER A 655 -11.77 60.79 47.92
CA SER A 655 -10.74 60.89 48.94
C SER A 655 -9.39 60.36 48.45
N GLY A 656 -8.34 60.45 49.28
CA GLY A 656 -7.01 59.96 48.91
C GLY A 656 -6.94 58.42 48.87
N GLY A 657 -6.42 57.87 47.78
CA GLY A 657 -6.23 56.42 47.58
C GLY A 657 -4.80 55.94 47.85
N GLU A 658 -4.58 54.62 47.74
CA GLU A 658 -3.25 54.01 47.77
C GLU A 658 -2.99 53.27 46.45
N LEU A 659 -1.89 53.59 45.77
CA LEU A 659 -1.38 52.85 44.62
C LEU A 659 -0.22 51.95 45.05
N ARG A 660 -0.28 50.70 44.61
CA ARG A 660 0.79 49.71 44.73
C ARG A 660 1.26 49.29 43.35
N ILE A 661 2.57 49.23 43.16
CA ILE A 661 3.21 48.65 41.97
C ILE A 661 3.99 47.42 42.43
N SER A 662 3.66 46.27 41.85
CA SER A 662 4.26 44.98 42.21
C SER A 662 4.86 44.32 40.98
N GLY A 663 6.02 43.67 41.14
CA GLY A 663 6.56 42.80 40.11
C GLY A 663 5.63 41.59 39.92
N MET A 664 5.63 41.00 38.72
CA MET A 664 4.82 39.81 38.41
C MET A 664 5.18 38.58 39.27
N ASN A 665 6.31 38.60 39.96
CA ASN A 665 6.77 37.58 40.91
C ASN A 665 6.25 37.79 42.36
N GLY A 666 5.36 38.76 42.59
CA GLY A 666 4.75 39.02 43.90
C GLY A 666 5.61 39.79 44.90
N GLN A 667 6.86 40.16 44.56
CA GLN A 667 7.64 41.08 45.38
C GLN A 667 7.13 42.52 45.23
N THR A 668 6.95 43.21 46.36
CA THR A 668 6.42 44.58 46.40
C THR A 668 7.55 45.56 46.19
N SER A 669 7.45 46.45 45.21
CA SER A 669 8.52 47.43 44.99
C SER A 669 8.13 48.88 45.28
N VAL A 670 6.87 49.31 45.14
CA VAL A 670 6.52 50.71 45.42
C VAL A 670 5.09 50.89 45.90
N ARG A 671 4.90 51.68 46.96
CA ARG A 671 3.59 52.24 47.37
C ARG A 671 3.60 53.76 47.20
N ARG A 672 2.49 54.32 46.75
CA ARG A 672 2.27 55.76 46.59
C ARG A 672 0.88 56.12 47.08
N ARG A 673 0.75 57.29 47.71
CA ARG A 673 -0.56 57.86 48.01
C ARG A 673 -1.07 58.59 46.76
N LEU A 674 -2.34 58.39 46.44
CA LEU A 674 -3.03 59.12 45.38
C LEU A 674 -3.89 60.22 46.01
N ALA A 675 -3.83 61.43 45.45
CA ALA A 675 -4.81 62.49 45.70
C ALA A 675 -5.94 62.40 44.65
N PRO A 676 -7.16 62.90 44.94
CA PRO A 676 -8.19 63.13 43.94
C PRO A 676 -7.65 63.86 42.70
N GLY A 677 -7.91 63.32 41.51
CA GLY A 677 -7.45 63.87 40.24
C GLY A 677 -6.10 63.30 39.77
N LYS A 678 -5.33 64.12 39.07
CA LYS A 678 -4.12 63.70 38.35
C LYS A 678 -2.90 63.61 39.28
N ASN A 679 -2.30 62.43 39.38
CA ASN A 679 -1.08 62.19 40.15
C ASN A 679 0.06 61.86 39.19
N ILE A 680 1.13 62.65 39.20
CA ILE A 680 2.34 62.36 38.43
C ILE A 680 3.32 61.67 39.38
N LEU A 681 3.66 60.42 39.08
CA LEU A 681 4.43 59.56 39.95
C LEU A 681 5.75 59.18 39.26
N PRO A 682 6.92 59.50 39.84
CA PRO A 682 8.18 58.99 39.33
C PRO A 682 8.25 57.47 39.55
N ILE A 683 8.68 56.76 38.50
CA ILE A 683 8.92 55.32 38.50
C ILE A 683 10.41 55.08 38.38
N ASP A 684 11.03 54.67 39.49
CA ASP A 684 12.38 54.10 39.48
C ASP A 684 12.27 52.57 39.55
N LEU A 685 11.77 51.98 38.46
CA LEU A 685 11.68 50.53 38.28
C LEU A 685 12.56 50.12 37.09
N PRO A 686 13.15 48.91 37.12
CA PRO A 686 13.74 48.30 35.93
C PRO A 686 12.73 48.15 34.78
N ALA A 687 13.23 47.98 33.56
CA ALA A 687 12.37 47.62 32.43
C ALA A 687 11.71 46.25 32.68
N GLY A 688 10.41 46.12 32.40
CA GLY A 688 9.66 44.90 32.67
C GLY A 688 8.15 45.12 32.82
N LEU A 689 7.43 44.04 33.08
CA LEU A 689 5.99 44.05 33.30
C LEU A 689 5.66 44.08 34.80
N TYR A 690 4.76 44.97 35.20
CA TYR A 690 4.33 45.19 36.58
C TYR A 690 2.81 45.16 36.68
N GLN A 691 2.30 44.82 37.86
CA GLN A 691 0.89 44.98 38.22
C GLN A 691 0.72 46.23 39.08
N LEU A 692 -0.10 47.16 38.60
CA LEU A 692 -0.62 48.27 39.39
C LEU A 692 -1.86 47.80 40.12
N SER A 693 -1.99 48.19 41.38
CA SER A 693 -3.18 47.97 42.18
C SER A 693 -3.48 49.24 42.95
N ALA A 694 -4.61 49.88 42.69
CA ALA A 694 -5.07 51.02 43.44
C ALA A 694 -6.20 50.61 44.39
N PHE A 695 -6.22 51.18 45.59
CA PHE A 695 -7.18 50.89 46.64
C PHE A 695 -7.80 52.18 47.16
N ASP A 696 -9.13 52.22 47.19
CA ASP A 696 -9.90 53.27 47.85
C ASP A 696 -10.26 52.80 49.27
N PRO A 697 -9.69 53.42 50.31
CA PRO A 697 -9.94 53.00 51.69
C PRO A 697 -11.37 53.30 52.17
N GLU A 698 -12.10 54.22 51.54
CA GLU A 698 -13.46 54.57 51.96
C GLU A 698 -14.51 53.63 51.35
N THR A 699 -14.34 53.29 50.07
CA THR A 699 -15.29 52.41 49.37
C THR A 699 -14.89 50.94 49.41
N GLY A 700 -13.66 50.64 49.85
CA GLY A 700 -13.08 49.29 49.83
C GLY A 700 -12.78 48.77 48.41
N ARG A 701 -12.98 49.60 47.38
CA ARG A 701 -12.83 49.20 45.98
C ARG A 701 -11.36 49.07 45.60
N ARG A 702 -11.08 48.10 44.73
CA ARG A 702 -9.75 47.84 44.18
C ARG A 702 -9.79 47.92 42.67
N TRP A 703 -8.73 48.45 42.10
CA TRP A 703 -8.51 48.52 40.67
C TRP A 703 -7.14 47.94 40.36
N THR A 704 -7.00 47.21 39.25
CA THR A 704 -5.71 46.67 38.82
C THR A 704 -5.48 46.84 37.33
N GLN A 705 -4.25 47.15 36.93
CA GLN A 705 -3.84 47.24 35.52
C GLN A 705 -2.39 46.76 35.35
N LYS A 706 -2.07 46.19 34.19
CA LYS A 706 -0.67 45.90 33.80
C LYS A 706 0.04 47.18 33.35
N LEU A 707 1.25 47.41 33.83
CA LEU A 707 2.14 48.47 33.38
C LEU A 707 3.39 47.85 32.77
N ALA A 708 3.69 48.19 31.52
CA ALA A 708 5.00 47.95 30.94
C ALA A 708 5.92 49.13 31.26
N VAL A 709 7.11 48.89 31.79
CA VAL A 709 8.16 49.90 31.96
C VAL A 709 9.21 49.66 30.89
N ILE A 710 9.49 50.70 30.10
CA ILE A 710 10.53 50.74 29.08
C ILE A 710 11.57 51.77 29.54
N ARG A 711 12.84 51.37 29.64
CA ARG A 711 13.94 52.31 29.91
C ARG A 711 14.63 52.69 28.62
#